data_AF-A0A8S8Z0R8-F1
#
_entry.id   AF-A0A8S8Z0R8-F1
#
_cell.length_a   1.000
_cell.length_b   1.000
_cell.length_c   1.000
_cell.angle_alpha   90.00
_cell.angle_beta   90.00
_cell.angle_gamma   90.00
#
_symmetry.space_group_name_H-M   'P 1'
#
loop_
_entity.id
_entity.type
_entity.pdbx_description
1 polymer ?
#
loop_
_entity_poly.entity_id
_entity_poly.type
_entity_poly.pdbx_seq_one_letter_code
_entity_poly.pdbx_strand_id
1 'polypeptide(L)'
;MSRRATLTAILTAMLLLTVPYAVLATDSDGDGTDDANDDFPDNPCADTDTDGDGLPDTVVSGCTSQSVVGYTSFEDPFTIASVKYTDTGNDSVSRYLWNNANEPHIAHNQTNGTEMGFTLYYTSTGGVGLTDGDYFGTINYTGTVGSFTDGNNGYQMSDVDGIATLALDDITAEVVTFDFFLQDTGYETSNPVDYLVIRFIGANSDIEIVNTTGYDIDTDNSSWLDTWTTMTVMIGAAGHGHLEVEFSSNSAMEALYLDNIQFTAAVTLSADTDDDGDGWSDVDETDCGTDPLDGNDVPADTDMNGICDALEGDDFDGDGIPNDSDPDDDNDGVDDIDDDFPLNPNETTDTDGDGVGDNADEDDDDDGWLDDNELGCGTDPLDDSSVPSDYDADSVCDSLDADDDNDGVDDADDAFPHDDTEWIDTDGDGKGDNADEDDDNDGWDDSDESSCGTDPGDAGSVPADLDADGTCDALDDDTDGDGWLDSDESSCGTDPSDAGSVPSDVDSDGDCDVLDEDADNDGWSDSDEATCGSDTMDPDSVPADQDGDSECDAVDSDIDGDGHDNDADEFPGMPPSGWTVTGMAPETMRTPMTTETAGTMMSMSFHMTTPSGWTVTGMAPETMRTPMTTETAGPTRPSPTAAATGWTRIRCRPTSTVMASATTSTRTTTVTELQTAMMRCRMIRASGTTPTATESETTPT
;
A
#
# COMPACT_ATOMS: atom_id res chain seq x y z
N MET A 1 35.87 -90.67 42.48
CA MET A 1 34.54 -90.09 42.79
C MET A 1 33.47 -90.77 41.93
N SER A 2 32.24 -90.25 41.82
CA SER A 2 31.04 -90.86 41.18
C SER A 2 31.30 -91.63 39.86
N ARG A 3 30.77 -92.84 39.60
CA ARG A 3 29.37 -93.35 39.58
C ARG A 3 28.52 -92.86 38.39
N ARG A 4 28.19 -93.81 37.48
CA ARG A 4 26.90 -94.11 36.79
C ARG A 4 26.15 -92.98 36.02
N ALA A 5 25.20 -93.24 35.10
CA ALA A 5 24.98 -94.31 34.10
C ALA A 5 23.69 -94.00 33.29
N THR A 6 23.65 -94.36 32.00
CA THR A 6 22.47 -94.78 31.19
C THR A 6 21.15 -93.98 31.12
N LEU A 7 20.68 -93.76 29.86
CA LEU A 7 19.29 -93.45 29.42
C LEU A 7 18.74 -92.06 29.87
N THR A 8 17.87 -91.35 29.15
CA THR A 8 16.92 -91.63 28.02
C THR A 8 16.70 -90.27 27.25
N ALA A 9 15.98 -90.07 26.12
CA ALA A 9 15.07 -90.86 25.25
C ALA A 9 14.94 -90.22 23.83
N ILE A 10 14.02 -90.77 23.00
CA ILE A 10 12.97 -90.11 22.14
C ILE A 10 13.25 -88.71 21.54
N LEU A 11 12.92 -88.33 20.29
CA LEU A 11 12.48 -88.95 19.03
C LEU A 11 11.82 -87.79 18.24
N THR A 12 12.41 -87.36 17.13
CA THR A 12 11.65 -86.80 15.99
C THR A 12 12.50 -86.90 14.73
N ALA A 13 11.87 -87.26 13.62
CA ALA A 13 12.48 -87.24 12.30
C ALA A 13 11.55 -86.46 11.37
N MET A 14 12.01 -85.30 10.93
CA MET A 14 11.58 -84.58 9.73
C MET A 14 12.91 -84.04 9.15
N LEU A 15 13.27 -84.42 7.92
CA LEU A 15 12.63 -83.93 6.70
C LEU A 15 12.66 -82.41 6.63
N LEU A 16 13.87 -81.84 6.76
CA LEU A 16 14.22 -80.64 6.02
C LEU A 16 14.18 -81.01 4.53
N LEU A 17 12.97 -80.92 3.97
CA LEU A 17 12.82 -80.49 2.59
C LEU A 17 13.61 -79.19 2.47
N THR A 18 14.61 -79.16 1.59
CA THR A 18 14.92 -77.92 0.89
C THR A 18 13.74 -77.64 -0.02
N VAL A 19 12.69 -77.07 0.57
CA VAL A 19 11.66 -76.36 -0.19
C VAL A 19 12.45 -75.34 -1.01
N PRO A 20 12.33 -75.32 -2.35
CA PRO A 20 12.74 -74.13 -3.08
C PRO A 20 11.85 -73.02 -2.52
N TYR A 21 12.44 -72.11 -1.76
CA TYR A 21 11.80 -70.84 -1.54
C TYR A 21 11.60 -70.27 -2.94
N ALA A 22 10.34 -70.21 -3.37
CA ALA A 22 9.99 -69.35 -4.47
C ALA A 22 10.36 -67.95 -3.98
N VAL A 23 11.48 -67.44 -4.50
CA VAL A 23 11.59 -66.01 -4.73
C VAL A 23 10.57 -65.79 -5.84
N LEU A 24 9.35 -65.43 -5.43
CA LEU A 24 8.61 -64.48 -6.22
C LEU A 24 9.49 -63.24 -6.17
N ALA A 25 10.07 -62.89 -7.32
CA ALA A 25 10.32 -61.49 -7.56
C ALA A 25 8.94 -60.85 -7.61
N THR A 26 8.78 -59.77 -6.87
CA THR A 26 7.71 -58.80 -7.06
C THR A 26 8.47 -57.51 -7.33
N ASP A 27 8.93 -57.44 -8.57
CA ASP A 27 10.05 -56.69 -9.16
C ASP A 27 10.18 -57.36 -10.55
N SER A 28 9.16 -57.14 -11.39
CA SER A 28 8.87 -57.99 -12.55
C SER A 28 9.68 -57.62 -13.80
N ASP A 29 10.09 -56.36 -13.91
CA ASP A 29 10.96 -55.86 -14.98
C ASP A 29 12.45 -55.73 -14.59
N GLY A 30 12.75 -55.60 -13.29
CA GLY A 30 14.11 -55.53 -12.74
C GLY A 30 14.66 -54.13 -12.44
N ASP A 31 13.83 -53.09 -12.37
CA ASP A 31 14.28 -51.71 -12.13
C ASP A 31 14.78 -51.47 -10.68
N GLY A 32 14.08 -52.02 -9.68
CA GLY A 32 14.41 -51.94 -8.26
C GLY A 32 13.24 -51.64 -7.31
N THR A 33 12.08 -51.24 -7.83
CA THR A 33 10.82 -51.07 -7.08
C THR A 33 10.06 -52.42 -7.01
N ASP A 34 8.92 -52.50 -6.29
CA ASP A 34 8.21 -53.76 -5.98
C ASP A 34 6.76 -53.67 -6.47
N ASP A 35 6.30 -54.61 -7.33
CA ASP A 35 5.03 -54.62 -8.12
C ASP A 35 3.75 -54.12 -7.39
N ALA A 36 3.76 -54.05 -6.06
CA ALA A 36 2.65 -53.64 -5.20
C ALA A 36 2.67 -52.15 -4.78
N ASN A 37 3.70 -51.41 -5.22
CA ASN A 37 3.95 -49.97 -5.02
C ASN A 37 4.90 -49.50 -6.14
N ASP A 38 4.57 -49.95 -7.35
CA ASP A 38 5.15 -49.64 -8.65
C ASP A 38 3.92 -49.41 -9.53
N ASP A 39 3.81 -48.24 -10.14
CA ASP A 39 2.64 -47.87 -10.94
C ASP A 39 2.79 -48.28 -12.42
N PHE A 40 3.98 -48.73 -12.83
CA PHE A 40 4.25 -49.32 -14.15
C PHE A 40 4.96 -50.71 -14.13
N PRO A 41 4.46 -51.76 -13.42
CA PRO A 41 5.22 -52.99 -13.08
C PRO A 41 5.83 -53.89 -14.19
N ASP A 42 5.69 -53.52 -15.47
CA ASP A 42 6.21 -54.25 -16.64
C ASP A 42 7.13 -53.34 -17.51
N ASN A 43 7.63 -52.22 -16.99
CA ASN A 43 8.19 -51.09 -17.75
C ASN A 43 9.41 -50.43 -17.04
N PRO A 44 10.64 -50.95 -17.23
CA PRO A 44 11.82 -50.64 -16.39
C PRO A 44 12.49 -49.29 -16.74
N CYS A 45 11.66 -48.31 -17.09
CA CYS A 45 12.01 -46.93 -17.41
C CYS A 45 11.28 -45.92 -16.51
N ALA A 46 10.33 -46.33 -15.67
CA ALA A 46 9.58 -45.50 -14.72
C ALA A 46 8.88 -46.39 -13.68
N ASP A 47 8.70 -45.90 -12.44
CA ASP A 47 8.11 -46.66 -11.31
C ASP A 47 7.02 -45.92 -10.51
N THR A 48 6.83 -44.61 -10.75
CA THR A 48 5.98 -43.72 -9.95
C THR A 48 5.02 -42.91 -10.86
N ASP A 49 3.77 -42.77 -10.43
CA ASP A 49 2.66 -41.99 -11.03
C ASP A 49 1.92 -41.27 -9.87
N THR A 50 2.26 -40.00 -9.61
CA THR A 50 1.85 -39.30 -8.38
C THR A 50 0.37 -38.84 -8.37
N ASP A 51 -0.19 -38.40 -9.51
CA ASP A 51 -1.61 -38.02 -9.63
C ASP A 51 -2.55 -39.19 -10.02
N GLY A 52 -2.07 -40.13 -10.84
CA GLY A 52 -2.80 -41.28 -11.36
C GLY A 52 -3.37 -41.15 -12.79
N ASP A 53 -2.88 -40.23 -13.62
CA ASP A 53 -3.20 -40.09 -15.06
C ASP A 53 -2.75 -41.32 -15.88
N GLY A 54 -1.58 -41.88 -15.55
CA GLY A 54 -0.90 -42.90 -16.34
C GLY A 54 0.33 -42.41 -17.12
N LEU A 55 0.78 -41.19 -16.88
CA LEU A 55 2.12 -40.70 -17.18
C LEU A 55 3.05 -40.86 -15.95
N PRO A 56 4.37 -41.03 -16.15
CA PRO A 56 5.31 -41.23 -15.04
C PRO A 56 6.03 -39.95 -14.61
N ASP A 57 6.13 -39.69 -13.30
CA ASP A 57 6.87 -38.56 -12.70
C ASP A 57 8.27 -38.39 -13.32
N THR A 58 9.01 -39.50 -13.47
CA THR A 58 10.31 -39.47 -14.14
C THR A 58 10.57 -40.67 -15.05
N VAL A 59 11.21 -40.41 -16.19
CA VAL A 59 11.68 -41.45 -17.12
C VAL A 59 13.20 -41.59 -17.05
N VAL A 60 13.67 -42.82 -16.81
CA VAL A 60 15.09 -43.17 -16.74
C VAL A 60 15.80 -42.75 -18.03
N SER A 61 16.67 -41.75 -17.94
CA SER A 61 17.25 -41.07 -19.10
C SER A 61 18.01 -42.01 -20.05
N GLY A 62 17.49 -42.14 -21.29
CA GLY A 62 18.04 -43.01 -22.32
C GLY A 62 17.59 -44.48 -22.22
N CYS A 63 16.63 -44.79 -21.35
CA CYS A 63 15.90 -46.05 -21.35
C CYS A 63 14.96 -46.14 -22.57
N THR A 64 14.67 -47.37 -23.00
CA THR A 64 13.67 -47.69 -24.03
C THR A 64 13.05 -49.04 -23.68
N SER A 65 11.85 -49.05 -23.11
CA SER A 65 11.13 -50.27 -22.76
C SER A 65 10.49 -50.90 -24.00
N GLN A 66 10.31 -52.23 -23.97
CA GLN A 66 9.57 -52.95 -25.01
C GLN A 66 8.27 -53.49 -24.41
N SER A 67 7.18 -52.73 -24.52
CA SER A 67 5.87 -53.15 -24.00
C SER A 67 5.11 -54.03 -25.00
N VAL A 68 4.19 -54.85 -24.49
CA VAL A 68 3.30 -55.72 -25.27
C VAL A 68 2.16 -54.91 -25.86
N VAL A 69 2.29 -54.51 -27.12
CA VAL A 69 1.29 -53.72 -27.86
C VAL A 69 0.10 -54.54 -28.38
N GLY A 70 0.13 -55.87 -28.19
CA GLY A 70 -0.99 -56.77 -28.45
C GLY A 70 -0.58 -58.24 -28.30
N TYR A 71 -1.50 -59.12 -27.94
CA TYR A 71 -1.21 -60.54 -27.71
C TYR A 71 -2.44 -61.44 -27.86
N THR A 72 -2.24 -62.77 -27.92
CA THR A 72 -3.29 -63.78 -27.69
C THR A 72 -2.68 -65.13 -27.28
N SER A 73 -3.22 -65.72 -26.20
CA SER A 73 -3.01 -67.11 -25.75
C SER A 73 -4.28 -67.96 -25.91
N PHE A 74 -5.30 -67.42 -26.57
CA PHE A 74 -6.60 -68.04 -26.85
C PHE A 74 -7.41 -68.37 -25.58
N GLU A 75 -7.31 -67.50 -24.57
CA GLU A 75 -8.08 -67.58 -23.32
C GLU A 75 -9.46 -66.88 -23.38
N ASP A 76 -9.60 -65.76 -24.10
CA ASP A 76 -10.88 -65.05 -24.23
C ASP A 76 -11.93 -65.77 -25.14
N PRO A 77 -11.56 -66.51 -26.21
CA PRO A 77 -12.51 -67.27 -27.03
C PRO A 77 -13.18 -68.46 -26.30
N PHE A 78 -14.38 -68.84 -26.73
CA PHE A 78 -15.08 -69.99 -26.14
C PHE A 78 -14.41 -71.32 -26.52
N THR A 79 -13.71 -71.88 -25.53
CA THR A 79 -13.00 -73.17 -25.62
C THR A 79 -13.81 -74.31 -24.99
N ILE A 80 -13.90 -75.46 -25.66
CA ILE A 80 -14.61 -76.65 -25.16
C ILE A 80 -13.88 -77.97 -25.44
N ALA A 81 -13.52 -78.68 -24.36
CA ALA A 81 -12.77 -79.93 -24.41
C ALA A 81 -13.43 -81.02 -25.26
N SER A 82 -12.66 -81.62 -26.16
CA SER A 82 -13.02 -82.83 -26.94
C SER A 82 -14.24 -82.71 -27.86
N VAL A 83 -14.62 -81.50 -28.26
CA VAL A 83 -15.58 -81.25 -29.35
C VAL A 83 -14.81 -80.90 -30.62
N LYS A 84 -15.26 -81.42 -31.76
CA LYS A 84 -14.76 -81.11 -33.11
C LYS A 84 -15.62 -79.99 -33.71
N TYR A 85 -15.01 -79.03 -34.42
CA TYR A 85 -15.71 -78.01 -35.20
C TYR A 85 -16.34 -78.65 -36.45
N THR A 86 -17.54 -78.25 -36.85
CA THR A 86 -18.21 -78.78 -38.05
C THR A 86 -18.54 -77.67 -39.04
N ASP A 87 -17.78 -77.55 -40.14
CA ASP A 87 -18.11 -76.58 -41.18
C ASP A 87 -19.45 -76.93 -41.85
N THR A 88 -20.36 -75.95 -41.90
CA THR A 88 -21.71 -76.11 -42.48
C THR A 88 -21.85 -75.49 -43.88
N GLY A 89 -20.74 -75.01 -44.44
CA GLY A 89 -20.66 -74.42 -45.77
C GLY A 89 -20.58 -75.46 -46.91
N ASN A 90 -19.84 -75.11 -47.96
CA ASN A 90 -19.69 -75.92 -49.18
C ASN A 90 -18.20 -76.23 -49.40
N ASP A 91 -17.79 -77.47 -49.17
CA ASP A 91 -16.42 -78.01 -49.37
C ASP A 91 -15.67 -77.42 -50.58
N SER A 92 -16.39 -77.19 -51.68
CA SER A 92 -15.89 -76.78 -53.01
C SER A 92 -15.73 -75.27 -53.20
N VAL A 93 -15.86 -74.44 -52.15
CA VAL A 93 -15.88 -72.97 -52.24
C VAL A 93 -15.06 -72.30 -51.14
N SER A 94 -13.99 -71.59 -51.50
CA SER A 94 -13.19 -70.81 -50.54
C SER A 94 -14.00 -69.68 -49.87
N ARG A 95 -13.84 -69.50 -48.56
CA ARG A 95 -14.66 -68.60 -47.73
C ARG A 95 -13.99 -68.24 -46.40
N TYR A 96 -14.44 -67.16 -45.77
CA TYR A 96 -14.33 -67.01 -44.31
C TYR A 96 -15.26 -68.00 -43.60
N LEU A 97 -14.78 -68.56 -42.50
CA LEU A 97 -15.52 -69.43 -41.59
C LEU A 97 -16.10 -68.65 -40.41
N TRP A 98 -17.08 -69.24 -39.73
CA TRP A 98 -17.82 -68.60 -38.63
C TRP A 98 -18.01 -69.56 -37.46
N ASN A 99 -18.03 -69.02 -36.24
CA ASN A 99 -18.22 -69.82 -35.03
C ASN A 99 -19.60 -70.48 -34.98
N ASN A 100 -19.62 -71.76 -34.63
CA ASN A 100 -20.85 -72.52 -34.37
C ASN A 100 -21.23 -72.43 -32.89
N ALA A 101 -22.52 -72.59 -32.59
CA ALA A 101 -23.00 -72.56 -31.21
C ALA A 101 -22.67 -73.88 -30.48
N ASN A 102 -21.93 -73.80 -29.36
CA ASN A 102 -21.47 -74.92 -28.52
C ASN A 102 -20.33 -75.78 -29.14
N GLU A 103 -19.59 -75.23 -30.09
CA GLU A 103 -18.35 -75.79 -30.66
C GLU A 103 -17.19 -74.82 -30.39
N PRO A 104 -15.91 -75.23 -30.53
CA PRO A 104 -14.76 -74.35 -30.42
C PRO A 104 -14.89 -73.06 -31.26
N HIS A 105 -14.37 -71.95 -30.74
CA HIS A 105 -14.21 -70.74 -31.54
C HIS A 105 -13.09 -70.92 -32.57
N ILE A 106 -13.41 -70.68 -33.85
CA ILE A 106 -12.46 -70.70 -34.96
C ILE A 106 -12.07 -69.29 -35.42
N ALA A 107 -12.84 -68.28 -35.01
CA ALA A 107 -12.57 -66.86 -35.15
C ALA A 107 -12.87 -66.13 -33.83
N HIS A 108 -12.21 -65.02 -33.55
CA HIS A 108 -12.49 -64.11 -32.45
C HIS A 108 -12.58 -62.67 -32.98
N ASN A 109 -13.36 -61.82 -32.32
CA ASN A 109 -13.43 -60.39 -32.61
C ASN A 109 -13.38 -59.64 -31.28
N GLN A 110 -12.43 -58.72 -31.15
CA GLN A 110 -12.09 -57.99 -29.93
C GLN A 110 -13.21 -56.97 -29.55
N THR A 111 -14.38 -57.49 -29.15
CA THR A 111 -15.49 -56.70 -28.57
C THR A 111 -15.51 -56.81 -27.06
N ASN A 112 -15.11 -57.97 -26.53
CA ASN A 112 -14.98 -58.26 -25.11
C ASN A 112 -13.72 -59.12 -24.94
N GLY A 113 -12.71 -58.63 -24.23
CA GLY A 113 -11.43 -59.32 -24.02
C GLY A 113 -10.26 -58.33 -24.02
N THR A 114 -9.07 -58.81 -23.67
CA THR A 114 -7.80 -58.10 -23.87
C THR A 114 -6.94 -58.74 -24.96
N GLU A 115 -7.25 -59.98 -25.36
CA GLU A 115 -6.60 -60.64 -26.50
C GLU A 115 -6.98 -60.00 -27.86
N MET A 116 -6.12 -60.19 -28.86
CA MET A 116 -6.37 -59.80 -30.25
C MET A 116 -7.47 -60.66 -30.90
N GLY A 117 -8.23 -60.06 -31.81
CA GLY A 117 -9.11 -60.81 -32.70
C GLY A 117 -8.34 -61.58 -33.77
N PHE A 118 -9.05 -62.52 -34.39
CA PHE A 118 -8.52 -63.34 -35.46
C PHE A 118 -9.64 -63.90 -36.35
N THR A 119 -9.35 -64.01 -37.65
CA THR A 119 -10.28 -64.54 -38.65
C THR A 119 -9.68 -65.77 -39.32
N LEU A 120 -10.56 -66.71 -39.70
CA LEU A 120 -10.17 -67.94 -40.39
C LEU A 120 -10.76 -67.97 -41.80
N TYR A 121 -9.88 -68.07 -42.79
CA TYR A 121 -10.25 -68.27 -44.19
C TYR A 121 -9.88 -69.69 -44.64
N TYR A 122 -10.84 -70.40 -45.23
CA TYR A 122 -10.62 -71.71 -45.84
C TYR A 122 -10.53 -71.58 -47.36
N THR A 123 -9.48 -72.15 -47.95
CA THR A 123 -9.29 -72.28 -49.39
C THR A 123 -9.48 -73.73 -49.83
N SER A 124 -10.47 -73.94 -50.70
CA SER A 124 -10.81 -75.27 -51.23
C SER A 124 -9.79 -75.73 -52.28
N THR A 125 -9.18 -76.90 -52.03
CA THR A 125 -8.33 -77.63 -52.98
C THR A 125 -9.10 -78.70 -53.77
N GLY A 126 -10.32 -79.04 -53.34
CA GLY A 126 -11.15 -80.12 -53.87
C GLY A 126 -11.21 -81.40 -53.03
N GLY A 127 -10.75 -81.37 -51.77
CA GLY A 127 -11.05 -82.36 -50.74
C GLY A 127 -12.49 -82.24 -50.21
N VAL A 128 -12.79 -82.85 -49.05
CA VAL A 128 -14.04 -82.64 -48.29
C VAL A 128 -13.98 -81.42 -47.36
N GLY A 129 -12.79 -80.86 -47.10
CA GLY A 129 -12.58 -79.76 -46.16
C GLY A 129 -13.06 -80.10 -44.74
N LEU A 130 -13.27 -79.09 -43.90
CA LEU A 130 -13.61 -79.22 -42.47
C LEU A 130 -15.06 -79.73 -42.20
N THR A 131 -15.60 -80.60 -43.04
CA THR A 131 -17.04 -80.95 -43.13
C THR A 131 -17.39 -82.26 -42.41
N ASP A 132 -16.48 -83.22 -42.28
CA ASP A 132 -16.68 -84.41 -41.43
C ASP A 132 -16.19 -84.22 -39.97
N GLY A 133 -15.47 -83.12 -39.73
CA GLY A 133 -15.60 -82.30 -38.53
C GLY A 133 -14.40 -82.48 -37.61
N ASP A 134 -13.63 -81.42 -37.38
CA ASP A 134 -12.19 -81.51 -37.12
C ASP A 134 -11.74 -80.85 -35.83
N TYR A 135 -10.54 -81.19 -35.36
CA TYR A 135 -9.98 -80.54 -34.17
C TYR A 135 -9.38 -79.21 -34.61
N PHE A 136 -10.27 -78.24 -34.77
CA PHE A 136 -10.00 -76.91 -35.31
C PHE A 136 -10.57 -75.84 -34.37
N GLY A 137 -9.81 -74.78 -34.11
CA GLY A 137 -10.19 -73.68 -33.22
C GLY A 137 -9.58 -73.80 -31.83
N THR A 138 -10.14 -73.05 -30.87
CA THR A 138 -9.59 -72.97 -29.51
C THR A 138 -9.92 -74.20 -28.67
N ILE A 139 -8.88 -74.79 -28.07
CA ILE A 139 -8.91 -76.06 -27.35
C ILE A 139 -8.19 -75.95 -26.01
N ASN A 140 -8.50 -76.87 -25.08
CA ASN A 140 -7.74 -77.08 -23.84
C ASN A 140 -7.34 -78.56 -23.64
N TYR A 141 -7.16 -79.29 -24.75
CA TYR A 141 -6.77 -80.68 -24.72
C TYR A 141 -5.24 -80.85 -24.63
N THR A 142 -4.72 -80.85 -23.40
CA THR A 142 -3.28 -81.02 -23.12
C THR A 142 -2.75 -82.44 -23.35
N GLY A 143 -3.55 -83.36 -23.92
CA GLY A 143 -3.14 -84.76 -24.08
C GLY A 143 -2.09 -85.02 -25.16
N THR A 144 -1.98 -84.12 -26.16
CA THR A 144 -0.88 -84.09 -27.14
C THR A 144 0.27 -83.23 -26.61
N VAL A 145 0.01 -81.95 -26.38
CA VAL A 145 1.02 -80.91 -26.08
C VAL A 145 1.60 -80.95 -24.66
N GLY A 146 1.01 -81.74 -23.75
CA GLY A 146 1.42 -81.89 -22.34
C GLY A 146 0.93 -80.76 -21.43
N SER A 147 1.18 -79.52 -21.84
CA SER A 147 0.58 -78.27 -21.35
C SER A 147 0.60 -77.25 -22.48
N PHE A 148 -0.18 -76.18 -22.38
CA PHE A 148 0.06 -74.98 -23.15
C PHE A 148 1.23 -74.19 -22.52
N THR A 149 1.74 -73.21 -23.25
CA THR A 149 2.90 -72.38 -22.92
C THR A 149 2.50 -71.15 -22.10
N ASP A 150 1.35 -70.56 -22.39
CA ASP A 150 0.60 -69.67 -21.51
C ASP A 150 -0.74 -70.34 -21.11
N GLY A 151 -1.43 -69.77 -20.12
CA GLY A 151 -2.82 -70.11 -19.78
C GLY A 151 -3.13 -71.60 -19.58
N ASN A 152 -4.25 -72.03 -20.16
CA ASN A 152 -4.85 -73.37 -20.12
C ASN A 152 -5.40 -73.82 -21.50
N ASN A 153 -5.51 -72.92 -22.46
CA ASN A 153 -6.02 -73.12 -23.82
C ASN A 153 -4.92 -72.89 -24.87
N GLY A 154 -5.28 -73.06 -26.15
CA GLY A 154 -4.49 -72.66 -27.31
C GLY A 154 -5.28 -72.92 -28.59
N TYR A 155 -4.76 -72.53 -29.75
CA TYR A 155 -5.43 -72.77 -31.04
C TYR A 155 -4.92 -74.06 -31.69
N GLN A 156 -5.82 -74.92 -32.21
CA GLN A 156 -5.45 -76.10 -33.00
C GLN A 156 -5.92 -75.98 -34.46
N MET A 157 -5.09 -76.47 -35.39
CA MET A 157 -5.47 -76.80 -36.76
C MET A 157 -5.07 -78.25 -37.06
N SER A 158 -6.01 -79.07 -37.51
CA SER A 158 -5.77 -80.47 -37.95
C SER A 158 -6.67 -80.82 -39.12
N ASP A 159 -6.28 -81.85 -39.89
CA ASP A 159 -7.14 -82.50 -40.92
C ASP A 159 -7.84 -81.51 -41.86
N VAL A 160 -7.06 -80.55 -42.40
CA VAL A 160 -7.62 -79.37 -43.08
C VAL A 160 -8.34 -79.72 -44.39
N ASP A 161 -7.86 -80.78 -45.05
CA ASP A 161 -8.34 -81.33 -46.33
C ASP A 161 -8.54 -80.25 -47.43
N GLY A 162 -7.64 -79.26 -47.37
CA GLY A 162 -7.68 -77.96 -48.02
C GLY A 162 -6.51 -77.10 -47.51
N ILE A 163 -6.65 -75.78 -47.58
CA ILE A 163 -5.69 -74.84 -46.94
C ILE A 163 -6.49 -73.94 -45.99
N ALA A 164 -6.04 -73.81 -44.75
CA ALA A 164 -6.61 -72.89 -43.77
C ALA A 164 -5.61 -71.75 -43.51
N THR A 165 -6.14 -70.54 -43.48
CA THR A 165 -5.39 -69.30 -43.26
C THR A 165 -5.99 -68.59 -42.06
N LEU A 166 -5.31 -68.64 -40.93
CA LEU A 166 -5.61 -67.83 -39.75
C LEU A 166 -4.88 -66.50 -39.91
N ALA A 167 -5.61 -65.39 -39.87
CA ALA A 167 -5.05 -64.05 -39.80
C ALA A 167 -5.48 -63.41 -38.49
N LEU A 168 -4.53 -62.92 -37.69
CA LEU A 168 -4.84 -62.06 -36.54
C LEU A 168 -5.32 -60.69 -37.05
N ASP A 169 -5.87 -59.86 -36.16
CA ASP A 169 -6.13 -58.45 -36.46
C ASP A 169 -4.80 -57.70 -36.77
N ASP A 170 -4.88 -56.62 -37.56
CA ASP A 170 -3.70 -55.80 -37.88
C ASP A 170 -3.15 -55.06 -36.65
N ILE A 171 -1.83 -54.98 -36.55
CA ILE A 171 -1.07 -54.35 -35.46
C ILE A 171 0.16 -53.61 -36.00
N THR A 172 0.72 -52.70 -35.21
CA THR A 172 2.05 -52.10 -35.47
C THR A 172 2.98 -52.46 -34.32
N ALA A 173 4.01 -53.26 -34.61
CA ALA A 173 4.94 -53.79 -33.62
C ALA A 173 6.34 -53.93 -34.19
N GLU A 174 7.36 -53.96 -33.33
CA GLU A 174 8.75 -54.16 -33.73
C GLU A 174 9.17 -55.63 -33.72
N VAL A 175 8.61 -56.43 -32.81
CA VAL A 175 8.91 -57.84 -32.61
C VAL A 175 7.61 -58.62 -32.49
N VAL A 176 7.59 -59.85 -33.03
CA VAL A 176 6.60 -60.86 -32.65
C VAL A 176 7.32 -62.04 -32.02
N THR A 177 6.79 -62.51 -30.89
CA THR A 177 7.10 -63.81 -30.30
C THR A 177 5.85 -64.68 -30.38
N PHE A 178 6.00 -65.97 -30.67
CA PHE A 178 4.92 -66.95 -30.55
C PHE A 178 5.47 -68.35 -30.26
N ASP A 179 4.68 -69.17 -29.58
CA ASP A 179 4.94 -70.59 -29.39
C ASP A 179 4.09 -71.41 -30.36
N PHE A 180 4.71 -72.41 -31.00
CA PHE A 180 3.99 -73.40 -31.81
C PHE A 180 4.48 -74.82 -31.57
N PHE A 181 3.60 -75.79 -31.80
CA PHE A 181 3.89 -77.22 -31.70
C PHE A 181 3.36 -77.92 -32.95
N LEU A 182 4.18 -78.77 -33.57
CA LEU A 182 3.78 -79.63 -34.67
C LEU A 182 3.75 -81.09 -34.20
N GLN A 183 2.59 -81.74 -34.31
CA GLN A 183 2.45 -83.15 -33.97
C GLN A 183 2.93 -84.05 -35.13
N ASP A 184 3.91 -84.92 -34.88
CA ASP A 184 4.41 -85.93 -35.84
C ASP A 184 3.52 -87.18 -35.85
N THR A 185 3.40 -87.80 -37.03
CA THR A 185 2.69 -89.09 -37.20
C THR A 185 3.52 -90.12 -37.98
N GLY A 186 4.50 -89.66 -38.75
CA GLY A 186 5.49 -90.44 -39.46
C GLY A 186 5.00 -91.05 -40.77
N TYR A 187 5.43 -90.43 -41.87
CA TYR A 187 5.24 -90.79 -43.29
C TYR A 187 3.93 -90.29 -43.91
N GLU A 188 4.01 -89.12 -44.54
CA GLU A 188 3.48 -88.97 -45.89
C GLU A 188 4.58 -88.78 -46.95
N THR A 189 4.30 -89.29 -48.16
CA THR A 189 5.16 -89.10 -49.35
C THR A 189 4.31 -88.79 -50.59
N SER A 190 3.10 -88.29 -50.33
CA SER A 190 2.06 -87.98 -51.30
C SER A 190 2.26 -86.58 -51.91
N ASN A 191 1.36 -86.22 -52.82
CA ASN A 191 1.28 -84.87 -53.39
C ASN A 191 -0.22 -84.48 -53.45
N PRO A 192 -0.66 -83.36 -52.85
CA PRO A 192 0.14 -82.31 -52.21
C PRO A 192 0.97 -82.81 -51.03
N VAL A 193 2.06 -82.10 -50.73
CA VAL A 193 2.81 -82.24 -49.49
C VAL A 193 2.23 -81.27 -48.47
N ASP A 194 2.15 -81.73 -47.24
CA ASP A 194 1.63 -81.01 -46.10
C ASP A 194 2.62 -79.90 -45.70
N TYR A 195 2.12 -78.69 -45.45
CA TYR A 195 2.97 -77.52 -45.32
C TYR A 195 2.43 -76.46 -44.35
N LEU A 196 3.38 -75.70 -43.82
CA LEU A 196 3.19 -74.56 -42.95
C LEU A 196 3.89 -73.34 -43.55
N VAL A 197 3.17 -72.23 -43.66
CA VAL A 197 3.77 -70.89 -43.81
C VAL A 197 3.27 -70.01 -42.67
N ILE A 198 4.21 -69.44 -41.91
CA ILE A 198 3.93 -68.37 -40.95
C ILE A 198 4.64 -67.12 -41.46
N ARG A 199 3.89 -66.04 -41.66
CA ARG A 199 4.39 -64.81 -42.26
C ARG A 199 3.69 -63.59 -41.64
N PHE A 200 4.43 -62.51 -41.43
CA PHE A 200 3.85 -61.23 -41.05
C PHE A 200 3.63 -60.40 -42.33
N ILE A 201 2.36 -60.11 -42.64
CA ILE A 201 1.95 -59.39 -43.85
C ILE A 201 1.87 -57.89 -43.51
N GLY A 202 2.96 -57.16 -43.73
CA GLY A 202 3.05 -55.73 -43.42
C GLY A 202 2.99 -54.82 -44.64
N ALA A 203 2.48 -53.60 -44.45
CA ALA A 203 2.25 -52.60 -45.49
C ALA A 203 3.49 -52.23 -46.32
N ASN A 204 4.70 -52.40 -45.79
CA ASN A 204 5.97 -52.15 -46.49
C ASN A 204 6.53 -53.40 -47.18
N SER A 205 6.41 -54.57 -46.54
CA SER A 205 6.97 -55.85 -47.00
C SER A 205 6.49 -57.02 -46.15
N ASP A 206 6.20 -58.16 -46.78
CA ASP A 206 5.95 -59.42 -46.09
C ASP A 206 7.25 -59.97 -45.46
N ILE A 207 7.18 -60.45 -44.22
CA ILE A 207 8.27 -61.15 -43.54
C ILE A 207 7.89 -62.62 -43.34
N GLU A 208 8.56 -63.50 -44.07
CA GLU A 208 8.42 -64.94 -43.99
C GLU A 208 9.19 -65.48 -42.76
N ILE A 209 8.48 -66.07 -41.79
CA ILE A 209 9.02 -66.55 -40.51
C ILE A 209 9.26 -68.06 -40.57
N VAL A 210 8.26 -68.81 -41.01
CA VAL A 210 8.35 -70.24 -41.33
C VAL A 210 7.81 -70.43 -42.74
N ASN A 211 8.48 -71.23 -43.56
CA ASN A 211 7.94 -71.69 -44.84
C ASN A 211 8.49 -73.08 -45.19
N THR A 212 7.62 -74.10 -45.16
CA THR A 212 7.97 -75.48 -45.56
C THR A 212 7.53 -75.84 -46.99
N THR A 213 7.05 -74.87 -47.78
CA THR A 213 6.45 -75.11 -49.11
C THR A 213 7.37 -75.91 -50.04
N GLY A 214 6.93 -77.11 -50.43
CA GLY A 214 7.66 -77.99 -51.34
C GLY A 214 8.70 -78.90 -50.66
N TYR A 215 8.80 -78.82 -49.34
CA TYR A 215 9.39 -79.85 -48.47
C TYR A 215 8.28 -80.62 -47.76
N ASP A 216 8.65 -81.73 -47.13
CA ASP A 216 7.80 -82.45 -46.20
C ASP A 216 8.09 -81.94 -44.78
N ILE A 217 7.04 -81.66 -44.01
CA ILE A 217 7.13 -81.09 -42.66
C ILE A 217 7.78 -82.07 -41.67
N ASP A 218 7.53 -83.39 -41.82
CA ASP A 218 8.14 -84.46 -41.02
C ASP A 218 9.66 -84.57 -41.31
N THR A 219 10.02 -84.69 -42.60
CA THR A 219 11.37 -85.10 -43.01
C THR A 219 12.43 -84.03 -42.77
N ASP A 220 12.16 -82.76 -43.13
CA ASP A 220 13.20 -81.73 -43.22
C ASP A 220 13.28 -80.82 -41.97
N ASN A 221 12.25 -80.80 -41.10
CA ASN A 221 12.15 -79.86 -39.96
C ASN A 221 11.98 -80.54 -38.58
N SER A 222 12.50 -81.76 -38.43
CA SER A 222 12.43 -82.63 -37.22
C SER A 222 12.88 -82.04 -35.87
N SER A 223 13.26 -80.77 -35.78
CA SER A 223 13.50 -80.03 -34.52
C SER A 223 12.24 -79.41 -33.90
N TRP A 224 11.16 -79.26 -34.65
CA TRP A 224 9.90 -78.63 -34.19
C TRP A 224 8.78 -79.65 -33.90
N LEU A 225 9.08 -80.94 -34.11
CA LEU A 225 8.13 -82.03 -33.98
C LEU A 225 8.00 -82.48 -32.52
N ASP A 226 6.76 -82.76 -32.11
CA ASP A 226 6.35 -83.17 -30.76
C ASP A 226 6.90 -82.26 -29.62
N THR A 227 7.26 -81.01 -29.93
CA THR A 227 7.98 -80.09 -29.04
C THR A 227 7.53 -78.65 -29.26
N TRP A 228 7.11 -77.95 -28.20
CA TRP A 228 6.86 -76.51 -28.26
C TRP A 228 8.13 -75.76 -28.68
N THR A 229 7.98 -74.90 -29.68
CA THR A 229 9.05 -74.12 -30.29
C THR A 229 8.67 -72.63 -30.27
N THR A 230 9.37 -71.86 -29.45
CA THR A 230 9.28 -70.40 -29.44
C THR A 230 10.00 -69.81 -30.66
N MET A 231 9.33 -68.93 -31.39
CA MET A 231 9.89 -68.12 -32.46
C MET A 231 9.82 -66.64 -32.05
N THR A 232 10.93 -65.92 -32.15
CA THR A 232 10.99 -64.46 -31.92
C THR A 232 11.61 -63.79 -33.14
N VAL A 233 10.90 -62.84 -33.76
CA VAL A 233 11.31 -62.22 -35.03
C VAL A 233 11.08 -60.71 -35.00
N MET A 234 12.10 -59.96 -35.42
CA MET A 234 11.99 -58.52 -35.70
C MET A 234 11.09 -58.30 -36.93
N ILE A 235 9.92 -57.70 -36.72
CA ILE A 235 8.93 -57.39 -37.77
C ILE A 235 8.80 -55.90 -38.10
N GLY A 236 9.32 -54.97 -37.29
CA GLY A 236 9.09 -53.53 -37.45
C GLY A 236 9.40 -52.92 -38.83
N ALA A 237 10.29 -53.55 -39.61
CA ALA A 237 10.57 -53.14 -40.99
C ALA A 237 9.36 -53.34 -41.95
N ALA A 238 8.46 -54.28 -41.64
CA ALA A 238 7.24 -54.54 -42.39
C ALA A 238 6.18 -53.45 -42.21
N GLY A 239 6.22 -52.68 -41.11
CA GLY A 239 5.21 -51.70 -40.75
C GLY A 239 3.91 -52.35 -40.25
N HIS A 240 2.82 -51.57 -40.25
CA HIS A 240 1.48 -52.02 -39.85
C HIS A 240 1.01 -53.23 -40.68
N GLY A 241 0.48 -54.26 -40.03
CA GLY A 241 0.08 -55.53 -40.64
C GLY A 241 -0.27 -56.62 -39.63
N HIS A 242 -0.52 -57.85 -40.07
CA HIS A 242 -0.92 -58.97 -39.21
C HIS A 242 -0.02 -60.19 -39.36
N LEU A 243 -0.02 -61.05 -38.34
CA LEU A 243 0.50 -62.41 -38.46
C LEU A 243 -0.52 -63.29 -39.19
N GLU A 244 -0.08 -63.92 -40.27
CA GLU A 244 -0.84 -64.86 -41.09
C GLU A 244 -0.20 -66.26 -40.97
N VAL A 245 -1.01 -67.24 -40.58
CA VAL A 245 -0.63 -68.65 -40.44
C VAL A 245 -1.43 -69.48 -41.45
N GLU A 246 -0.73 -70.00 -42.45
CA GLU A 246 -1.27 -70.81 -43.54
C GLU A 246 -0.84 -72.27 -43.34
N PHE A 247 -1.81 -73.16 -43.08
CA PHE A 247 -1.58 -74.57 -42.80
C PHE A 247 -2.41 -75.46 -43.73
N SER A 248 -1.79 -76.53 -44.20
CA SER A 248 -2.42 -77.56 -45.04
C SER A 248 -1.88 -78.93 -44.60
N SER A 249 -2.78 -79.78 -44.09
CA SER A 249 -2.52 -81.19 -43.85
C SER A 249 -3.69 -82.05 -44.32
N ASN A 250 -3.40 -83.27 -44.78
CA ASN A 250 -4.35 -84.32 -45.19
C ASN A 250 -4.53 -85.44 -44.14
N SER A 251 -4.18 -85.19 -42.88
CA SER A 251 -4.05 -86.22 -41.85
C SER A 251 -4.68 -85.85 -40.50
N ALA A 252 -5.62 -86.69 -40.06
CA ALA A 252 -6.36 -86.64 -38.78
C ALA A 252 -5.49 -86.67 -37.50
N MET A 253 -4.18 -86.79 -37.63
CA MET A 253 -3.24 -86.89 -36.51
C MET A 253 -2.07 -85.90 -36.62
N GLU A 254 -1.88 -85.25 -37.77
CA GLU A 254 -1.02 -84.07 -37.88
C GLU A 254 -1.81 -82.86 -37.39
N ALA A 255 -1.18 -82.07 -36.53
CA ALA A 255 -1.79 -80.86 -36.00
C ALA A 255 -0.73 -79.80 -35.75
N LEU A 256 -1.06 -78.58 -36.18
CA LEU A 256 -0.43 -77.37 -35.69
C LEU A 256 -1.19 -76.93 -34.44
N TYR A 257 -0.45 -76.61 -33.38
CA TYR A 257 -0.93 -75.85 -32.24
C TYR A 257 -0.20 -74.51 -32.17
N LEU A 258 -0.92 -73.46 -31.82
CA LEU A 258 -0.41 -72.10 -31.61
C LEU A 258 -0.81 -71.62 -30.21
N ASP A 259 0.07 -70.87 -29.56
CA ASP A 259 -0.15 -70.28 -28.24
C ASP A 259 0.84 -69.12 -28.00
N ASN A 260 0.65 -68.35 -26.92
CA ASN A 260 1.57 -67.35 -26.40
C ASN A 260 2.08 -66.37 -27.48
N ILE A 261 1.16 -65.87 -28.32
CA ILE A 261 1.48 -64.91 -29.37
C ILE A 261 1.55 -63.52 -28.74
N GLN A 262 2.73 -62.89 -28.74
CA GLN A 262 2.95 -61.56 -28.18
C GLN A 262 3.64 -60.66 -29.20
N PHE A 263 3.15 -59.44 -29.35
CA PHE A 263 3.74 -58.39 -30.18
C PHE A 263 4.30 -57.30 -29.28
N THR A 264 5.59 -56.99 -29.40
CA THR A 264 6.22 -55.90 -28.63
C THR A 264 6.74 -54.80 -29.54
N ALA A 265 6.77 -53.58 -29.01
CA ALA A 265 7.35 -52.41 -29.65
C ALA A 265 8.12 -51.58 -28.62
N ALA A 266 9.17 -50.88 -29.05
CA ALA A 266 9.74 -49.80 -28.25
C ALA A 266 8.66 -48.76 -27.95
N VAL A 267 8.34 -48.58 -26.67
CA VAL A 267 7.56 -47.44 -26.18
C VAL A 267 8.55 -46.33 -25.83
N THR A 268 8.18 -45.09 -26.13
CA THR A 268 8.90 -43.90 -25.65
C THR A 268 7.96 -43.18 -24.71
N LEU A 269 8.16 -43.36 -23.40
CA LEU A 269 7.52 -42.55 -22.39
C LEU A 269 8.07 -41.12 -22.51
N SER A 270 7.19 -40.13 -22.47
CA SER A 270 7.53 -38.86 -21.81
C SER A 270 7.48 -39.09 -20.31
N ALA A 271 8.16 -38.24 -19.53
CA ALA A 271 7.69 -38.01 -18.16
C ALA A 271 6.32 -37.29 -18.23
N ASP A 272 5.64 -37.15 -17.10
CA ASP A 272 4.69 -36.05 -16.99
C ASP A 272 5.43 -34.70 -16.91
N THR A 273 4.66 -33.62 -16.77
CA THR A 273 5.12 -32.24 -16.59
C THR A 273 4.15 -31.45 -15.67
N ASP A 274 3.44 -32.13 -14.76
CA ASP A 274 2.41 -31.63 -13.82
C ASP A 274 2.18 -32.76 -12.79
N ASP A 275 3.27 -33.24 -12.15
CA ASP A 275 3.36 -34.53 -11.43
C ASP A 275 2.26 -34.78 -10.37
N ASP A 276 1.61 -33.74 -9.82
CA ASP A 276 0.50 -33.88 -8.88
C ASP A 276 -0.87 -33.33 -9.36
N GLY A 277 -0.93 -32.79 -10.59
CA GLY A 277 -2.15 -32.44 -11.29
C GLY A 277 -2.86 -31.17 -10.79
N ASP A 278 -2.14 -30.24 -10.15
CA ASP A 278 -2.70 -28.96 -9.72
C ASP A 278 -2.74 -27.87 -10.82
N GLY A 279 -1.94 -28.05 -11.88
CA GLY A 279 -1.96 -27.23 -13.10
C GLY A 279 -0.70 -26.38 -13.35
N TRP A 280 0.33 -26.49 -12.52
CA TRP A 280 1.68 -25.95 -12.76
C TRP A 280 2.60 -27.04 -13.32
N SER A 281 3.76 -26.67 -13.91
CA SER A 281 4.77 -27.68 -14.28
C SER A 281 5.87 -27.79 -13.24
N ASP A 282 6.37 -28.99 -13.02
CA ASP A 282 7.50 -29.29 -12.12
C ASP A 282 8.78 -28.52 -12.47
N VAL A 283 8.91 -28.02 -13.71
CA VAL A 283 9.97 -27.07 -14.12
C VAL A 283 9.68 -25.68 -13.56
N ASP A 284 8.48 -25.15 -13.79
CA ASP A 284 8.09 -23.81 -13.31
C ASP A 284 8.12 -23.79 -11.78
N GLU A 285 7.49 -24.76 -11.12
CA GLU A 285 7.51 -24.95 -9.68
C GLU A 285 8.92 -25.05 -9.07
N THR A 286 9.84 -25.80 -9.71
CA THR A 286 11.23 -25.90 -9.26
C THR A 286 11.93 -24.53 -9.27
N ASP A 287 11.63 -23.69 -10.25
CA ASP A 287 12.22 -22.34 -10.37
C ASP A 287 11.46 -21.30 -9.50
N CYS A 288 10.15 -21.45 -9.31
CA CYS A 288 9.32 -20.68 -8.36
C CYS A 288 9.66 -21.01 -6.88
N GLY A 289 10.12 -22.23 -6.61
CA GLY A 289 10.61 -22.70 -5.31
C GLY A 289 9.60 -23.49 -4.47
N THR A 290 8.62 -24.14 -5.10
CA THR A 290 7.59 -25.02 -4.49
C THR A 290 8.05 -26.50 -4.51
N ASP A 291 7.18 -27.45 -4.16
CA ASP A 291 7.50 -28.89 -4.05
C ASP A 291 6.56 -29.68 -4.98
N PRO A 292 6.99 -30.10 -6.20
CA PRO A 292 6.09 -30.61 -7.27
C PRO A 292 5.41 -31.97 -7.05
N LEU A 293 5.16 -32.34 -5.79
CA LEU A 293 4.58 -33.61 -5.36
C LEU A 293 3.59 -33.39 -4.18
N ASP A 294 3.10 -32.16 -4.00
CA ASP A 294 2.06 -31.77 -3.03
C ASP A 294 1.30 -30.53 -3.55
N GLY A 295 0.29 -30.76 -4.40
CA GLY A 295 -0.67 -29.81 -5.02
C GLY A 295 -1.58 -29.03 -4.06
N ASN A 296 -1.00 -28.63 -2.94
CA ASN A 296 -1.43 -27.66 -1.96
C ASN A 296 -0.37 -26.54 -1.77
N ASP A 297 0.84 -26.69 -2.34
CA ASP A 297 1.97 -25.75 -2.25
C ASP A 297 2.18 -24.94 -3.54
N VAL A 298 1.14 -24.80 -4.38
CA VAL A 298 1.08 -23.98 -5.61
C VAL A 298 2.00 -22.74 -5.61
N PRO A 299 2.68 -22.44 -6.75
CA PRO A 299 3.31 -21.15 -6.98
C PRO A 299 2.38 -19.96 -6.68
N ALA A 300 2.99 -18.86 -6.24
CA ALA A 300 2.29 -17.58 -6.15
C ALA A 300 2.15 -17.00 -7.55
N ASP A 301 0.92 -16.80 -7.99
CA ASP A 301 0.52 -16.15 -9.24
C ASP A 301 -0.56 -15.12 -8.87
N THR A 302 -0.22 -13.84 -9.06
CA THR A 302 -1.02 -12.71 -8.59
C THR A 302 -2.07 -12.24 -9.61
N ASP A 303 -1.85 -12.41 -10.92
CA ASP A 303 -2.72 -11.91 -12.00
C ASP A 303 -3.54 -13.02 -12.71
N MET A 304 -3.13 -14.28 -12.55
CA MET A 304 -3.63 -15.52 -13.16
C MET A 304 -3.23 -15.73 -14.64
N ASN A 305 -2.02 -15.32 -15.03
CA ASN A 305 -1.48 -15.53 -16.38
C ASN A 305 -0.84 -16.92 -16.60
N GLY A 306 -0.42 -17.63 -15.54
CA GLY A 306 0.24 -18.94 -15.62
C GLY A 306 1.77 -18.91 -15.58
N ILE A 307 2.37 -17.79 -15.19
CA ILE A 307 3.75 -17.61 -14.74
C ILE A 307 3.69 -17.15 -13.27
N CYS A 308 4.66 -17.51 -12.44
CA CYS A 308 4.63 -17.15 -11.01
C CYS A 308 5.33 -15.82 -10.72
N ASP A 309 4.92 -15.15 -9.63
CA ASP A 309 5.50 -13.93 -9.03
C ASP A 309 7.06 -13.96 -8.88
N ALA A 310 7.66 -15.16 -8.93
CA ALA A 310 9.11 -15.39 -8.80
C ALA A 310 9.86 -15.57 -10.14
N LEU A 311 9.13 -15.80 -11.24
CA LEU A 311 9.62 -15.91 -12.61
C LEU A 311 9.26 -14.69 -13.48
N GLU A 312 8.29 -13.87 -13.09
CA GLU A 312 7.93 -12.56 -13.68
C GLU A 312 9.01 -11.48 -13.47
N GLY A 313 10.28 -11.83 -13.69
CA GLY A 313 11.43 -10.94 -13.48
C GLY A 313 11.74 -10.02 -14.66
N ASP A 314 11.31 -10.38 -15.88
CA ASP A 314 11.73 -9.75 -17.13
C ASP A 314 10.70 -9.94 -18.30
N ASP A 315 9.37 -9.98 -18.11
CA ASP A 315 8.37 -9.94 -19.22
C ASP A 315 7.07 -9.28 -18.69
N PHE A 316 6.94 -7.96 -18.82
CA PHE A 316 5.94 -7.15 -18.07
C PHE A 316 4.61 -6.93 -18.81
N ASP A 317 4.61 -6.89 -20.14
CA ASP A 317 3.41 -6.65 -20.95
C ASP A 317 2.72 -7.94 -21.46
N GLY A 318 3.46 -9.05 -21.53
CA GLY A 318 3.02 -10.32 -22.07
C GLY A 318 3.00 -10.43 -23.60
N ASP A 319 3.76 -9.61 -24.36
CA ASP A 319 4.02 -9.82 -25.80
C ASP A 319 4.76 -11.14 -26.04
N GLY A 320 5.64 -11.52 -25.11
CA GLY A 320 6.56 -12.65 -25.21
C GLY A 320 7.96 -12.25 -25.70
N ILE A 321 8.32 -10.99 -25.53
CA ILE A 321 9.69 -10.48 -25.61
C ILE A 321 10.11 -10.05 -24.19
N PRO A 322 11.21 -10.58 -23.64
CA PRO A 322 11.63 -10.19 -22.29
C PRO A 322 12.18 -8.75 -22.23
N ASN A 323 11.87 -8.01 -21.15
CA ASN A 323 12.24 -6.60 -20.91
C ASN A 323 13.72 -6.28 -21.19
N ASP A 324 14.66 -7.14 -20.75
CA ASP A 324 16.12 -7.02 -21.04
C ASP A 324 16.46 -7.13 -22.57
N SER A 325 15.44 -7.15 -23.44
CA SER A 325 15.49 -7.18 -24.90
C SER A 325 14.26 -6.56 -25.61
N ASP A 326 13.27 -5.99 -24.91
CA ASP A 326 12.22 -5.19 -25.56
C ASP A 326 12.72 -3.77 -25.90
N PRO A 327 11.92 -2.97 -26.62
CA PRO A 327 12.07 -1.51 -26.64
C PRO A 327 10.88 -0.71 -26.07
N ASP A 328 9.78 -1.36 -25.65
CA ASP A 328 8.50 -0.76 -25.20
C ASP A 328 7.93 -1.66 -24.07
N ASP A 329 8.66 -1.77 -22.95
CA ASP A 329 8.52 -2.74 -21.84
C ASP A 329 7.09 -2.95 -21.28
N ASP A 330 6.16 -2.02 -21.49
CA ASP A 330 4.75 -2.11 -21.07
C ASP A 330 3.70 -1.90 -22.19
N ASN A 331 4.16 -1.69 -23.43
CA ASN A 331 3.36 -1.49 -24.64
C ASN A 331 2.39 -0.26 -24.62
N ASP A 332 2.70 0.78 -23.83
CA ASP A 332 2.06 2.11 -23.94
C ASP A 332 2.24 2.71 -25.35
N GLY A 333 3.46 2.61 -25.90
CA GLY A 333 3.85 3.22 -27.17
C GLY A 333 4.95 4.29 -27.11
N VAL A 334 5.71 4.37 -26.01
CA VAL A 334 6.94 5.16 -25.86
C VAL A 334 8.12 4.21 -25.69
N ASP A 335 9.23 4.42 -26.41
CA ASP A 335 10.43 3.57 -26.28
C ASP A 335 11.08 3.78 -24.88
N ASP A 336 11.47 2.73 -24.13
CA ASP A 336 12.02 2.78 -22.73
C ASP A 336 13.23 3.73 -22.47
N ILE A 337 13.81 4.27 -23.54
CA ILE A 337 14.95 5.19 -23.51
C ILE A 337 14.54 6.67 -23.51
N ASP A 338 13.31 6.95 -23.93
CA ASP A 338 12.67 8.26 -23.96
C ASP A 338 11.44 8.30 -23.00
N ASP A 339 11.27 7.27 -22.16
CA ASP A 339 10.25 7.14 -21.10
C ASP A 339 10.89 7.13 -19.69
N ASP A 340 10.25 7.77 -18.70
CA ASP A 340 10.72 7.83 -17.31
C ASP A 340 10.10 6.75 -16.39
N PHE A 341 8.98 6.12 -16.80
CA PHE A 341 8.29 5.00 -16.12
C PHE A 341 8.06 3.74 -17.00
N PRO A 342 9.09 3.09 -17.59
CA PRO A 342 8.91 1.95 -18.51
C PRO A 342 8.18 0.67 -18.01
N LEU A 343 7.61 0.66 -16.81
CA LEU A 343 6.92 -0.47 -16.20
C LEU A 343 5.55 -0.02 -15.64
N ASN A 344 4.89 0.93 -16.30
CA ASN A 344 3.60 1.48 -15.91
C ASN A 344 2.87 2.16 -17.10
N PRO A 345 2.01 1.43 -17.85
CA PRO A 345 1.40 1.87 -19.12
C PRO A 345 0.22 2.83 -18.91
N ASN A 346 0.42 3.79 -18.01
CA ASN A 346 -0.44 4.91 -17.67
C ASN A 346 0.39 6.19 -17.43
N GLU A 347 1.71 6.09 -17.26
CA GLU A 347 2.65 7.19 -17.02
C GLU A 347 3.83 7.08 -17.99
N THR A 348 4.32 8.21 -18.51
CA THR A 348 5.41 8.23 -19.53
C THR A 348 6.40 9.38 -19.35
N THR A 349 6.19 10.24 -18.34
CA THR A 349 6.94 11.47 -18.10
C THR A 349 6.97 11.72 -16.59
N ASP A 350 8.12 12.21 -16.10
CA ASP A 350 8.43 12.58 -14.72
C ASP A 350 8.96 14.04 -14.77
N THR A 351 8.05 15.03 -14.82
CA THR A 351 8.43 16.41 -15.15
C THR A 351 9.34 17.08 -14.10
N ASP A 352 9.16 16.81 -12.80
CA ASP A 352 10.03 17.31 -11.71
C ASP A 352 11.23 16.38 -11.41
N GLY A 353 11.03 15.06 -11.43
CA GLY A 353 11.99 14.04 -11.03
C GLY A 353 11.81 13.42 -9.63
N ASP A 354 10.62 13.47 -9.01
CA ASP A 354 10.27 12.79 -7.75
C ASP A 354 10.24 11.26 -7.92
N GLY A 355 9.64 10.79 -9.02
CA GLY A 355 9.29 9.39 -9.25
C GLY A 355 7.79 9.07 -9.09
N VAL A 356 6.92 10.08 -9.26
CA VAL A 356 5.51 9.97 -9.68
C VAL A 356 5.40 10.61 -11.08
N GLY A 357 4.41 10.21 -11.89
CA GLY A 357 4.30 10.68 -13.28
C GLY A 357 3.08 11.57 -13.53
N ASP A 358 3.17 12.36 -14.60
CA ASP A 358 2.27 13.46 -15.00
C ASP A 358 0.76 13.10 -15.19
N ASN A 359 0.31 11.85 -14.97
CA ASN A 359 -1.11 11.46 -14.95
C ASN A 359 -1.60 10.97 -13.57
N ALA A 360 -0.69 10.88 -12.59
CA ALA A 360 -0.95 10.40 -11.23
C ALA A 360 -0.42 11.33 -10.12
N ASP A 361 0.38 12.35 -10.43
CA ASP A 361 0.62 13.45 -9.50
C ASP A 361 -0.59 14.42 -9.44
N GLU A 362 -0.48 15.42 -8.58
CA GLU A 362 -1.39 16.56 -8.46
C GLU A 362 -0.62 17.91 -8.52
N ASP A 363 0.72 17.92 -8.68
CA ASP A 363 1.66 19.07 -8.70
C ASP A 363 2.85 18.74 -9.65
N ASP A 364 2.62 18.72 -10.97
CA ASP A 364 3.52 18.16 -12.02
C ASP A 364 4.98 18.72 -12.06
N ASP A 365 5.32 19.82 -11.37
CA ASP A 365 6.69 20.41 -11.37
C ASP A 365 7.34 20.75 -9.99
N ASP A 366 6.73 20.39 -8.85
CA ASP A 366 7.18 20.66 -7.46
C ASP A 366 7.50 22.15 -7.17
N ASP A 367 6.87 23.10 -7.88
CA ASP A 367 6.88 24.53 -7.48
C ASP A 367 5.93 24.80 -6.29
N GLY A 368 4.97 23.89 -6.05
CA GLY A 368 4.08 23.85 -4.90
C GLY A 368 2.61 24.20 -5.20
N TRP A 369 2.22 24.19 -6.47
CA TRP A 369 0.89 24.55 -6.96
C TRP A 369 0.23 23.41 -7.72
N LEU A 370 -0.97 23.03 -7.28
CA LEU A 370 -1.69 21.92 -7.91
C LEU A 370 -2.13 22.27 -9.35
N ASP A 371 -1.99 21.35 -10.30
CA ASP A 371 -2.28 21.60 -11.73
C ASP A 371 -3.74 22.02 -11.97
N ASP A 372 -4.69 21.48 -11.21
CA ASP A 372 -6.13 21.81 -11.29
C ASP A 372 -6.42 23.24 -10.75
N ASN A 373 -5.54 23.78 -9.88
CA ASN A 373 -5.53 25.20 -9.49
C ASN A 373 -4.86 26.05 -10.59
N GLU A 374 -3.60 25.75 -10.95
CA GLU A 374 -2.81 26.39 -12.01
C GLU A 374 -3.60 26.61 -13.31
N LEU A 375 -4.24 25.54 -13.82
CA LEU A 375 -5.06 25.56 -15.02
C LEU A 375 -6.28 26.49 -14.90
N GLY A 376 -6.77 26.72 -13.68
CA GLY A 376 -7.79 27.71 -13.34
C GLY A 376 -7.24 29.14 -13.28
N CYS A 377 -6.06 29.33 -12.67
CA CYS A 377 -5.35 30.61 -12.58
C CYS A 377 -4.83 31.10 -13.96
N GLY A 378 -4.55 30.17 -14.88
CA GLY A 378 -4.12 30.41 -16.24
C GLY A 378 -2.59 30.37 -16.45
N THR A 379 -1.89 29.64 -15.59
CA THR A 379 -0.45 29.36 -15.62
C THR A 379 -0.16 28.08 -16.43
N ASP A 380 0.94 27.35 -16.18
CA ASP A 380 1.47 26.31 -17.09
C ASP A 380 2.19 25.25 -16.22
N PRO A 381 1.53 24.14 -15.80
CA PRO A 381 2.01 23.20 -14.76
C PRO A 381 3.29 22.38 -15.07
N LEU A 382 4.10 22.82 -16.04
CA LEU A 382 5.27 22.09 -16.55
C LEU A 382 6.48 23.04 -16.69
N ASP A 383 6.56 24.08 -15.86
CA ASP A 383 7.59 25.14 -15.84
C ASP A 383 7.69 25.75 -14.43
N ASP A 384 8.69 25.32 -13.63
CA ASP A 384 9.06 25.73 -12.25
C ASP A 384 9.19 27.24 -11.94
N SER A 385 8.85 28.08 -12.92
CA SER A 385 8.88 29.53 -12.89
C SER A 385 7.53 30.18 -13.24
N SER A 386 6.45 29.38 -13.30
CA SER A 386 5.12 29.75 -13.82
C SER A 386 4.14 30.23 -12.73
N VAL A 387 4.35 29.89 -11.44
CA VAL A 387 3.53 30.23 -10.24
C VAL A 387 2.39 31.26 -10.41
N PRO A 388 1.18 30.97 -9.88
CA PRO A 388 0.11 31.95 -9.77
C PRO A 388 0.46 33.17 -8.90
N SER A 389 -0.44 34.16 -8.89
CA SER A 389 -0.46 35.15 -7.81
C SER A 389 -1.26 34.57 -6.64
N ASP A 390 -0.72 34.76 -5.44
CA ASP A 390 -1.27 34.37 -4.15
C ASP A 390 -0.79 35.43 -3.16
N TYR A 391 -1.72 36.12 -2.50
CA TYR A 391 -1.43 37.29 -1.69
C TYR A 391 -1.30 37.00 -0.19
N ASP A 392 -2.14 36.11 0.37
CA ASP A 392 -2.10 35.71 1.79
C ASP A 392 -1.17 34.51 2.08
N ALA A 393 -0.88 33.70 1.05
CA ALA A 393 -0.16 32.41 1.07
C ALA A 393 -0.95 31.19 1.61
N ASP A 394 -2.26 31.11 1.35
CA ASP A 394 -3.14 29.95 1.59
C ASP A 394 -2.92 28.79 0.60
N SER A 395 -2.39 29.07 -0.60
CA SER A 395 -2.29 28.16 -1.77
C SER A 395 -3.58 28.04 -2.62
N VAL A 396 -4.46 29.02 -2.54
CA VAL A 396 -5.43 29.41 -3.57
C VAL A 396 -4.95 30.72 -4.22
N CYS A 397 -5.23 30.94 -5.50
CA CYS A 397 -4.74 32.11 -6.24
C CYS A 397 -5.78 33.24 -6.34
N ASP A 398 -5.32 34.50 -6.49
CA ASP A 398 -6.13 35.76 -6.58
C ASP A 398 -7.26 35.79 -7.65
N SER A 399 -7.45 34.70 -8.40
CA SER A 399 -8.46 34.59 -9.46
C SER A 399 -9.46 33.45 -9.25
N LEU A 400 -9.25 32.64 -8.20
CA LEU A 400 -10.08 31.52 -7.79
C LEU A 400 -10.53 31.64 -6.32
N ASP A 401 -9.84 32.43 -5.50
CA ASP A 401 -10.31 32.81 -4.18
C ASP A 401 -11.52 33.77 -4.25
N ALA A 402 -11.99 34.17 -3.08
CA ALA A 402 -13.00 35.20 -2.87
C ALA A 402 -12.71 36.07 -1.62
N ASP A 403 -11.56 35.89 -0.95
CA ASP A 403 -11.11 36.55 0.29
C ASP A 403 -9.57 36.69 0.21
N ASP A 404 -9.09 37.46 -0.79
CA ASP A 404 -7.70 37.52 -1.30
C ASP A 404 -6.61 37.83 -0.23
N ASP A 405 -6.97 38.33 0.97
CA ASP A 405 -6.05 38.53 2.10
C ASP A 405 -6.45 37.79 3.40
N ASN A 406 -7.55 37.02 3.39
CA ASN A 406 -7.98 36.08 4.43
C ASN A 406 -8.30 36.75 5.79
N ASP A 407 -8.69 38.03 5.76
CA ASP A 407 -9.31 38.79 6.85
C ASP A 407 -10.64 38.14 7.32
N GLY A 408 -11.43 37.64 6.36
CA GLY A 408 -12.77 37.09 6.58
C GLY A 408 -13.93 37.88 5.93
N VAL A 409 -13.66 38.76 4.97
CA VAL A 409 -14.64 39.54 4.21
C VAL A 409 -14.44 39.32 2.70
N ASP A 410 -15.46 38.79 2.01
CA ASP A 410 -15.37 38.49 0.58
C ASP A 410 -14.97 39.74 -0.27
N ASP A 411 -14.01 39.67 -1.22
CA ASP A 411 -13.49 40.81 -2.05
C ASP A 411 -14.58 41.63 -2.77
N ALA A 412 -15.75 41.01 -2.95
CA ALA A 412 -16.90 41.58 -3.62
C ALA A 412 -17.70 42.56 -2.76
N ASP A 413 -17.57 42.46 -1.43
CA ASP A 413 -18.14 43.37 -0.43
C ASP A 413 -17.04 44.18 0.31
N ASP A 414 -15.75 43.84 0.13
CA ASP A 414 -14.58 44.51 0.73
C ASP A 414 -14.13 45.83 0.03
N ALA A 415 -13.39 46.68 0.75
CA ALA A 415 -12.82 47.95 0.29
C ALA A 415 -11.34 47.88 -0.12
N PHE A 416 -10.53 47.06 0.54
CA PHE A 416 -9.10 46.83 0.27
C PHE A 416 -8.76 45.33 0.25
N PRO A 417 -9.16 44.55 -0.77
CA PRO A 417 -8.94 43.08 -0.83
C PRO A 417 -7.47 42.58 -0.90
N HIS A 418 -6.50 43.42 -0.55
CA HIS A 418 -5.08 43.10 -0.48
C HIS A 418 -4.43 43.80 0.74
N ASP A 419 -5.13 43.94 1.87
CA ASP A 419 -4.59 44.46 3.14
C ASP A 419 -5.33 43.83 4.34
N ASP A 420 -4.70 42.83 4.98
CA ASP A 420 -5.23 41.98 6.09
C ASP A 420 -5.58 42.75 7.39
N THR A 421 -5.66 44.07 7.29
CA THR A 421 -5.99 44.99 8.37
C THR A 421 -7.13 45.97 8.06
N GLU A 422 -7.67 46.03 6.83
CA GLU A 422 -8.64 47.06 6.42
C GLU A 422 -9.77 46.57 5.49
N TRP A 423 -10.99 46.38 6.00
CA TRP A 423 -12.14 45.84 5.23
C TRP A 423 -13.27 46.85 4.92
N ILE A 424 -13.25 48.05 5.50
CA ILE A 424 -14.25 49.13 5.28
C ILE A 424 -13.53 50.44 5.00
N ASP A 425 -14.10 51.26 4.11
CA ASP A 425 -13.75 52.65 3.79
C ASP A 425 -15.05 53.46 3.88
N THR A 426 -15.38 53.97 5.09
CA THR A 426 -16.71 54.54 5.37
C THR A 426 -16.99 55.86 4.63
N ASP A 427 -15.99 56.74 4.46
CA ASP A 427 -16.14 58.02 3.74
C ASP A 427 -15.78 57.94 2.22
N GLY A 428 -14.85 57.06 1.83
CA GLY A 428 -14.34 56.91 0.47
C GLY A 428 -13.02 57.64 0.16
N ASP A 429 -12.20 57.97 1.16
CA ASP A 429 -10.87 58.60 1.06
C ASP A 429 -9.79 57.63 0.53
N GLY A 430 -9.91 56.34 0.87
CA GLY A 430 -8.90 55.31 0.56
C GLY A 430 -7.88 55.06 1.68
N LYS A 431 -8.27 55.33 2.93
CA LYS A 431 -7.82 54.61 4.14
C LYS A 431 -8.98 53.74 4.64
N GLY A 432 -8.70 52.74 5.46
CA GLY A 432 -9.74 51.93 6.09
C GLY A 432 -9.99 52.28 7.56
N ASP A 433 -11.18 51.94 8.03
CA ASP A 433 -11.73 52.25 9.36
C ASP A 433 -10.90 51.69 10.56
N ASN A 434 -9.82 50.90 10.35
CA ASN A 434 -8.91 50.49 11.44
C ASN A 434 -7.62 51.32 11.53
N ALA A 435 -7.30 52.12 10.50
CA ALA A 435 -6.10 52.96 10.43
C ALA A 435 -6.36 54.43 10.03
N ASP A 436 -7.61 54.82 9.80
CA ASP A 436 -8.00 56.21 9.89
C ASP A 436 -8.03 56.72 11.34
N GLU A 437 -8.29 58.01 11.51
CA GLU A 437 -8.52 58.65 12.81
C GLU A 437 -9.85 59.45 12.83
N ASP A 438 -10.66 59.42 11.76
CA ASP A 438 -11.92 60.17 11.50
C ASP A 438 -12.76 59.40 10.43
N ASP A 439 -13.36 58.27 10.83
CA ASP A 439 -14.00 57.24 9.98
C ASP A 439 -15.02 57.78 8.94
N ASP A 440 -15.77 58.84 9.26
CA ASP A 440 -16.81 59.41 8.38
C ASP A 440 -16.48 60.81 7.81
N ASN A 441 -15.33 61.39 8.19
CA ASN A 441 -14.76 62.63 7.68
C ASN A 441 -15.67 63.87 7.89
N ASP A 442 -16.48 63.88 8.96
CA ASP A 442 -17.24 65.08 9.38
C ASP A 442 -16.38 66.10 10.17
N GLY A 443 -15.24 65.62 10.71
CA GLY A 443 -14.15 66.44 11.25
C GLY A 443 -13.93 66.32 12.77
N TRP A 444 -14.28 65.18 13.36
CA TRP A 444 -14.05 64.83 14.76
C TRP A 444 -13.37 63.47 14.86
N ASP A 445 -12.21 63.40 15.52
CA ASP A 445 -11.48 62.14 15.64
C ASP A 445 -12.30 61.07 16.42
N ASP A 446 -12.32 59.80 15.98
CA ASP A 446 -13.22 58.76 16.53
C ASP A 446 -13.05 58.56 18.05
N SER A 447 -11.83 58.84 18.54
CA SER A 447 -11.48 58.71 19.95
C SER A 447 -12.17 59.75 20.84
N ASP A 448 -12.47 60.92 20.29
CA ASP A 448 -13.24 61.98 20.93
C ASP A 448 -14.74 61.71 20.76
N GLU A 449 -15.22 61.39 19.55
CA GLU A 449 -16.61 60.91 19.29
C GLU A 449 -17.04 59.80 20.27
N SER A 450 -16.22 58.75 20.42
CA SER A 450 -16.47 57.62 21.34
C SER A 450 -16.51 58.05 22.82
N SER A 451 -15.80 59.13 23.15
CA SER A 451 -15.73 59.71 24.51
C SER A 451 -16.91 60.67 24.77
N CYS A 452 -17.36 61.41 23.76
CA CYS A 452 -18.55 62.27 23.77
C CYS A 452 -19.87 61.47 23.71
N GLY A 453 -19.83 60.25 23.16
CA GLY A 453 -20.94 59.30 23.12
C GLY A 453 -21.77 59.34 21.83
N THR A 454 -21.14 59.74 20.73
CA THR A 454 -21.67 59.77 19.36
C THR A 454 -21.30 58.47 18.60
N ASP A 455 -21.25 58.47 17.26
CA ASP A 455 -21.27 57.24 16.44
C ASP A 455 -20.40 57.46 15.19
N PRO A 456 -19.08 57.12 15.22
CA PRO A 456 -18.08 57.54 14.22
C PRO A 456 -18.32 57.16 12.75
N GLY A 457 -19.35 56.35 12.47
CA GLY A 457 -19.73 55.91 11.11
C GLY A 457 -21.01 56.55 10.56
N ASP A 458 -21.40 57.74 11.02
CA ASP A 458 -22.55 58.49 10.51
C ASP A 458 -22.32 60.01 10.63
N ALA A 459 -21.78 60.63 9.57
CA ALA A 459 -21.45 62.07 9.42
C ALA A 459 -22.63 63.07 9.57
N GLY A 460 -23.71 62.64 10.21
CA GLY A 460 -24.74 63.47 10.83
C GLY A 460 -24.80 63.35 12.36
N SER A 461 -23.80 62.72 13.01
CA SER A 461 -23.79 62.33 14.42
C SER A 461 -23.01 63.26 15.34
N VAL A 462 -22.15 64.16 14.81
CA VAL A 462 -21.34 65.21 15.49
C VAL A 462 -21.52 65.38 17.01
N PRO A 463 -20.42 65.48 17.79
CA PRO A 463 -20.49 65.87 19.19
C PRO A 463 -21.18 67.23 19.39
N ALA A 464 -21.71 67.43 20.59
CA ALA A 464 -22.13 68.75 21.02
C ALA A 464 -20.88 69.54 21.43
N ASP A 465 -20.68 70.70 20.79
CA ASP A 465 -19.61 71.67 21.03
C ASP A 465 -20.27 73.05 20.99
N LEU A 466 -20.32 73.71 22.13
CA LEU A 466 -21.09 74.94 22.35
C LEU A 466 -20.33 76.23 21.99
N ASP A 467 -19.00 76.27 22.19
CA ASP A 467 -18.17 77.46 21.96
C ASP A 467 -17.38 77.41 20.61
N ALA A 468 -17.14 76.22 20.07
CA ALA A 468 -16.34 75.88 18.89
C ALA A 468 -14.80 75.90 19.07
N ASP A 469 -14.29 75.50 20.24
CA ASP A 469 -12.88 75.21 20.54
C ASP A 469 -12.35 73.94 19.85
N GLY A 470 -13.18 72.89 19.74
CA GLY A 470 -12.79 71.54 19.32
C GLY A 470 -12.80 70.49 20.44
N THR A 471 -13.27 70.86 21.63
CA THR A 471 -13.64 69.93 22.72
C THR A 471 -15.17 69.84 22.79
N CYS A 472 -15.73 68.71 23.22
CA CYS A 472 -17.19 68.54 23.33
C CYS A 472 -17.73 68.83 24.75
N ASP A 473 -19.00 69.26 24.86
CA ASP A 473 -19.76 69.59 26.09
C ASP A 473 -19.71 68.53 27.21
N ALA A 474 -19.21 67.31 26.93
CA ALA A 474 -19.12 66.19 27.86
C ALA A 474 -17.70 65.93 28.41
N LEU A 475 -16.69 66.57 27.83
CA LEU A 475 -15.26 66.41 28.14
C LEU A 475 -14.56 67.74 28.43
N ASP A 476 -15.17 68.86 28.05
CA ASP A 476 -14.72 70.21 28.37
C ASP A 476 -14.76 70.49 29.88
N ASP A 477 -13.86 71.36 30.33
CA ASP A 477 -13.81 71.93 31.67
C ASP A 477 -14.30 73.41 31.70
N ASP A 478 -14.59 74.07 30.55
CA ASP A 478 -15.09 75.46 30.38
C ASP A 478 -16.16 75.49 29.25
N THR A 479 -17.29 74.81 29.45
CA THR A 479 -18.25 74.38 28.40
C THR A 479 -18.82 75.51 27.49
N ASP A 480 -18.71 76.79 27.86
CA ASP A 480 -19.16 77.90 27.01
C ASP A 480 -18.07 78.92 26.62
N GLY A 481 -16.81 78.66 27.01
CA GLY A 481 -15.62 79.38 26.57
C GLY A 481 -15.51 80.82 27.09
N ASP A 482 -16.20 81.15 28.20
CA ASP A 482 -16.15 82.51 28.79
C ASP A 482 -14.91 82.75 29.69
N GLY A 483 -14.22 81.67 30.07
CA GLY A 483 -12.92 81.68 30.76
C GLY A 483 -12.96 81.19 32.20
N TRP A 484 -14.07 80.58 32.63
CA TRP A 484 -14.29 80.05 33.97
C TRP A 484 -14.62 78.57 33.92
N LEU A 485 -14.01 77.78 34.80
CA LEU A 485 -14.23 76.33 34.77
C LEU A 485 -15.63 75.96 35.28
N ASP A 486 -16.23 74.95 34.65
CA ASP A 486 -17.49 74.30 35.01
C ASP A 486 -17.60 73.99 36.52
N SER A 487 -16.50 73.52 37.11
CA SER A 487 -16.41 73.21 38.55
C SER A 487 -16.56 74.45 39.44
N ASP A 488 -16.03 75.56 38.95
CA ASP A 488 -15.83 76.78 39.71
C ASP A 488 -17.10 77.60 39.57
N GLU A 489 -17.59 77.83 38.35
CA GLU A 489 -18.96 78.30 38.04
C GLU A 489 -20.03 77.58 38.88
N SER A 490 -20.05 76.24 38.89
CA SER A 490 -21.04 75.45 39.63
C SER A 490 -20.97 75.65 41.15
N SER A 491 -19.81 76.07 41.68
CA SER A 491 -19.60 76.35 43.11
C SER A 491 -19.76 77.84 43.48
N CYS A 492 -19.46 78.77 42.56
CA CYS A 492 -19.79 80.19 42.63
C CYS A 492 -21.31 80.44 42.47
N GLY A 493 -22.01 79.54 41.77
CA GLY A 493 -23.47 79.49 41.65
C GLY A 493 -24.04 80.08 40.36
N THR A 494 -23.26 80.05 39.29
CA THR A 494 -23.59 80.50 37.93
C THR A 494 -24.09 79.32 37.07
N ASP A 495 -23.95 79.34 35.74
CA ASP A 495 -24.68 78.41 34.84
C ASP A 495 -23.75 78.02 33.65
N PRO A 496 -22.98 76.91 33.73
CA PRO A 496 -21.92 76.51 32.78
C PRO A 496 -22.39 76.12 31.36
N SER A 497 -23.21 76.96 30.74
CA SER A 497 -23.82 76.77 29.40
C SER A 497 -24.42 78.08 28.84
N ASP A 498 -24.04 79.25 29.35
CA ASP A 498 -24.45 80.58 28.91
C ASP A 498 -23.34 81.61 29.23
N ALA A 499 -22.38 81.80 28.31
CA ALA A 499 -21.22 82.73 28.34
C ALA A 499 -21.51 84.23 28.58
N GLY A 500 -22.71 84.56 29.07
CA GLY A 500 -23.03 85.81 29.75
C GLY A 500 -23.22 85.65 31.27
N SER A 501 -22.83 84.52 31.85
CA SER A 501 -23.15 84.10 33.22
C SER A 501 -21.99 84.22 34.23
N VAL A 502 -20.74 84.48 33.79
CA VAL A 502 -19.52 84.73 34.59
C VAL A 502 -19.70 84.88 36.13
N PRO A 503 -18.87 84.19 36.94
CA PRO A 503 -18.73 84.47 38.36
C PRO A 503 -18.42 85.94 38.66
N SER A 504 -18.67 86.33 39.91
CA SER A 504 -18.24 87.62 40.44
C SER A 504 -16.83 87.45 41.00
N ASP A 505 -15.94 88.33 40.55
CA ASP A 505 -14.51 88.37 40.82
C ASP A 505 -14.11 89.86 40.85
N VAL A 506 -13.78 90.36 42.05
CA VAL A 506 -13.55 91.79 42.32
C VAL A 506 -12.11 92.23 42.04
N ASP A 507 -11.10 91.39 42.27
CA ASP A 507 -9.68 91.72 42.14
C ASP A 507 -9.05 91.29 40.80
N SER A 508 -9.62 90.25 40.18
CA SER A 508 -9.19 89.57 38.94
C SER A 508 -7.95 88.69 39.04
N ASP A 509 -7.79 87.91 40.12
CA ASP A 509 -6.74 86.89 40.27
C ASP A 509 -7.12 85.49 39.75
N GLY A 510 -8.41 85.11 39.81
CA GLY A 510 -8.97 83.89 39.23
C GLY A 510 -9.78 83.00 40.19
N ASP A 511 -9.76 83.23 41.50
CA ASP A 511 -10.79 82.70 42.41
C ASP A 511 -12.01 83.66 42.45
N CYS A 512 -13.22 83.17 42.77
CA CYS A 512 -14.45 84.00 42.78
C CYS A 512 -14.81 84.51 44.19
N ASP A 513 -15.54 85.64 44.28
CA ASP A 513 -15.98 86.40 45.49
C ASP A 513 -16.59 85.57 46.64
N VAL A 514 -16.91 84.29 46.42
CA VAL A 514 -17.56 83.39 47.39
C VAL A 514 -16.75 82.15 47.75
N LEU A 515 -15.54 82.01 47.18
CA LEU A 515 -14.59 80.93 47.39
C LEU A 515 -13.20 81.43 47.80
N ASP A 516 -12.83 82.64 47.40
CA ASP A 516 -11.62 83.34 47.84
C ASP A 516 -11.57 83.49 49.38
N GLU A 517 -10.35 83.55 49.93
CA GLU A 517 -10.08 83.87 51.33
C GLU A 517 -9.80 85.38 51.56
N ASP A 518 -9.52 86.21 50.53
CA ASP A 518 -9.14 87.65 50.59
C ASP A 518 -9.70 88.40 49.35
N ALA A 519 -11.03 88.52 49.23
CA ALA A 519 -11.75 88.79 47.97
C ALA A 519 -11.57 90.20 47.33
N ASP A 520 -10.70 91.05 47.87
CA ASP A 520 -10.19 92.24 47.16
C ASP A 520 -8.66 92.39 47.17
N ASN A 521 -7.96 91.41 47.73
CA ASN A 521 -6.51 91.25 47.72
C ASN A 521 -5.75 92.44 48.35
N ASP A 522 -6.37 93.14 49.33
CA ASP A 522 -5.71 94.18 50.11
C ASP A 522 -4.75 93.61 51.19
N GLY A 523 -4.89 92.31 51.50
CA GLY A 523 -3.98 91.51 52.31
C GLY A 523 -4.57 91.05 53.65
N TRP A 524 -5.90 91.07 53.80
CA TRP A 524 -6.63 90.66 54.99
C TRP A 524 -7.73 89.68 54.63
N SER A 525 -7.83 88.54 55.35
CA SER A 525 -8.84 87.54 54.99
C SER A 525 -10.26 88.05 55.21
N ASP A 526 -11.20 87.66 54.36
CA ASP A 526 -12.65 87.86 54.49
C ASP A 526 -13.16 87.55 55.91
N SER A 527 -12.53 86.55 56.55
CA SER A 527 -12.89 86.08 57.88
C SER A 527 -12.41 87.00 59.01
N ASP A 528 -11.26 87.66 58.83
CA ASP A 528 -10.69 88.64 59.73
C ASP A 528 -11.36 90.00 59.50
N GLU A 529 -11.44 90.45 58.26
CA GLU A 529 -12.21 91.61 57.78
C GLU A 529 -13.63 91.67 58.36
N ALA A 530 -14.43 90.62 58.16
CA ALA A 530 -15.80 90.54 58.68
C ALA A 530 -15.88 90.50 60.23
N THR A 531 -14.75 90.22 60.89
CA THR A 531 -14.59 90.27 62.35
C THR A 531 -14.14 91.67 62.82
N CYS A 532 -13.27 92.35 62.07
CA CYS A 532 -12.72 93.68 62.34
C CYS A 532 -13.71 94.81 61.97
N GLY A 533 -14.55 94.59 60.95
CA GLY A 533 -15.65 95.47 60.55
C GLY A 533 -15.38 96.38 59.36
N SER A 534 -14.48 95.97 58.47
CA SER A 534 -14.26 96.49 57.11
C SER A 534 -15.30 95.91 56.12
N ASP A 535 -15.03 95.93 54.80
CA ASP A 535 -15.99 95.61 53.73
C ASP A 535 -15.23 94.85 52.64
N THR A 536 -15.45 93.53 52.51
CA THR A 536 -14.55 92.53 51.87
C THR A 536 -14.51 92.58 50.34
N MET A 537 -14.77 93.75 49.77
CA MET A 537 -15.05 93.98 48.35
C MET A 537 -14.68 95.43 47.93
N ASP A 538 -13.81 96.12 48.68
CA ASP A 538 -13.37 97.51 48.47
C ASP A 538 -11.93 97.71 49.01
N PRO A 539 -10.85 97.50 48.21
CA PRO A 539 -9.45 97.41 48.69
C PRO A 539 -8.81 98.76 49.12
N ASP A 540 -9.65 99.77 49.38
CA ASP A 540 -9.32 100.98 50.14
C ASP A 540 -9.80 100.85 51.62
N SER A 541 -10.32 99.68 52.05
CA SER A 541 -11.13 99.47 53.27
C SER A 541 -10.41 98.81 54.48
N VAL A 542 -9.22 98.22 54.30
CA VAL A 542 -8.30 97.63 55.32
C VAL A 542 -8.71 97.75 56.81
N PRO A 543 -8.64 96.66 57.60
CA PRO A 543 -8.70 96.70 59.05
C PRO A 543 -7.68 97.66 59.65
N ALA A 544 -8.02 98.21 60.82
CA ALA A 544 -7.07 98.99 61.60
C ALA A 544 -6.04 98.05 62.25
N ASP A 545 -4.77 98.18 61.84
CA ASP A 545 -3.59 97.58 62.48
C ASP A 545 -2.62 98.73 62.81
N GLN A 546 -2.25 98.84 64.10
CA GLN A 546 -1.47 99.97 64.62
C GLN A 546 0.02 99.68 64.82
N ASP A 547 0.43 98.42 65.01
CA ASP A 547 1.82 98.04 65.25
C ASP A 547 2.47 97.35 64.02
N GLY A 548 1.66 96.69 63.19
CA GLY A 548 2.02 96.04 61.94
C GLY A 548 2.25 94.53 62.02
N ASP A 549 1.67 93.81 62.99
CA ASP A 549 1.84 92.35 63.15
C ASP A 549 0.82 91.46 62.44
N SER A 550 -0.24 92.05 61.86
CA SER A 550 -1.35 91.40 61.15
C SER A 550 -2.44 90.74 62.02
N GLU A 551 -2.53 91.03 63.32
CA GLU A 551 -3.82 90.98 64.05
C GLU A 551 -4.43 92.41 64.14
N CYS A 552 -5.72 92.59 63.86
CA CYS A 552 -6.32 93.94 63.84
C CYS A 552 -6.64 94.48 65.26
N ASP A 553 -6.64 95.81 65.44
CA ASP A 553 -6.97 96.59 66.66
C ASP A 553 -8.24 96.12 67.42
N ALA A 554 -9.15 95.40 66.75
CA ALA A 554 -10.40 94.90 67.31
C ALA A 554 -10.30 93.50 67.95
N VAL A 555 -9.28 92.70 67.59
CA VAL A 555 -9.06 91.33 68.10
C VAL A 555 -7.71 91.16 68.80
N ASP A 556 -6.71 91.95 68.41
CA ASP A 556 -5.36 91.93 68.97
C ASP A 556 -5.36 92.19 70.50
N SER A 557 -4.34 91.61 71.13
CA SER A 557 -4.07 91.69 72.55
C SER A 557 -2.98 92.69 72.97
N ASP A 558 -2.22 93.34 72.08
CA ASP A 558 -1.05 94.21 72.41
C ASP A 558 -0.90 95.40 71.41
N ILE A 559 -1.93 96.27 71.32
CA ILE A 559 -2.25 97.20 70.19
C ILE A 559 -1.17 98.23 69.81
N ASP A 560 -0.03 98.29 70.50
CA ASP A 560 1.12 99.12 70.10
C ASP A 560 2.48 98.41 70.10
N GLY A 561 2.50 97.08 70.21
CA GLY A 561 3.72 96.26 70.10
C GLY A 561 4.73 96.48 71.22
N ASP A 562 4.33 97.06 72.36
CA ASP A 562 5.18 97.30 73.53
C ASP A 562 5.59 96.00 74.23
N GLY A 563 4.76 94.95 74.13
CA GLY A 563 4.97 93.64 74.76
C GLY A 563 4.10 93.44 76.01
N HIS A 564 2.94 94.11 76.10
CA HIS A 564 2.10 94.22 77.29
C HIS A 564 0.60 94.17 76.95
N ASP A 565 -0.05 93.04 77.28
CA ASP A 565 -1.48 92.79 77.04
C ASP A 565 -2.36 94.03 77.33
N ASN A 566 -3.31 94.37 76.44
CA ASN A 566 -4.22 95.54 76.51
C ASN A 566 -4.97 95.66 77.86
N ASP A 567 -5.25 94.52 78.52
CA ASP A 567 -5.91 94.43 79.83
C ASP A 567 -4.95 94.70 81.02
N ALA A 568 -3.65 94.87 80.74
CA ALA A 568 -2.54 95.02 81.69
C ALA A 568 -1.73 96.32 81.54
N ASP A 569 -1.73 96.98 80.37
CA ASP A 569 -1.09 98.29 80.18
C ASP A 569 -1.96 99.51 80.62
N GLU A 570 -1.33 100.68 80.82
CA GLU A 570 -1.98 101.94 81.22
C GLU A 570 -2.35 102.87 80.02
N PHE A 571 -1.83 102.61 78.81
CA PHE A 571 -2.04 103.38 77.57
C PHE A 571 -2.10 102.53 76.27
N PRO A 572 -2.87 101.42 76.17
CA PRO A 572 -2.79 100.52 75.01
C PRO A 572 -3.19 101.24 73.70
N GLY A 573 -2.22 101.46 72.81
CA GLY A 573 -2.33 102.36 71.66
C GLY A 573 -1.56 103.70 71.80
N MET A 574 -0.42 103.70 72.50
CA MET A 574 0.57 104.79 72.56
C MET A 574 2.02 104.26 72.74
N PRO A 575 2.71 103.86 71.65
CA PRO A 575 4.02 103.19 71.75
C PRO A 575 5.10 104.03 72.49
N PRO A 576 6.04 103.38 73.20
CA PRO A 576 6.71 103.93 74.39
C PRO A 576 7.53 105.23 74.18
N SER A 577 6.97 106.36 74.61
CA SER A 577 7.53 107.70 74.40
C SER A 577 8.60 108.16 75.41
N GLY A 578 9.87 107.87 75.11
CA GLY A 578 11.01 108.16 76.01
C GLY A 578 11.38 109.65 76.21
N TRP A 579 11.72 110.03 77.46
CA TRP A 579 12.13 111.39 77.85
C TRP A 579 13.49 111.47 78.57
N THR A 580 14.41 112.32 78.08
CA THR A 580 15.49 112.91 78.89
C THR A 580 15.70 114.39 78.55
N VAL A 581 16.21 115.18 79.51
CA VAL A 581 16.24 116.65 79.43
C VAL A 581 17.66 117.19 79.65
N THR A 582 18.14 118.08 78.78
CA THR A 582 18.58 119.47 79.11
C THR A 582 19.38 120.09 77.94
N GLY A 583 18.93 121.22 77.40
CA GLY A 583 19.73 122.07 76.49
C GLY A 583 18.94 123.25 75.93
N MET A 584 19.33 124.49 76.25
CA MET A 584 18.62 125.69 75.77
C MET A 584 19.10 126.14 74.38
N ALA A 585 18.12 126.60 73.58
CA ALA A 585 18.19 127.08 72.19
C ALA A 585 18.86 128.49 72.06
N PRO A 586 18.92 129.19 70.89
CA PRO A 586 18.17 128.95 69.65
C PRO A 586 18.84 129.25 68.27
N GLU A 587 18.08 128.92 67.20
CA GLU A 587 18.02 129.54 65.86
C GLU A 587 19.30 129.75 65.01
N THR A 588 19.37 129.14 63.81
CA THR A 588 18.99 129.82 62.54
C THR A 588 19.07 128.94 61.26
N MET A 589 18.06 129.10 60.40
CA MET A 589 18.02 129.04 58.92
C MET A 589 18.96 128.15 58.06
N ARG A 590 18.30 127.30 57.23
CA ARG A 590 18.50 127.10 55.76
C ARG A 590 19.87 126.67 55.17
N THR A 591 19.94 125.38 54.77
CA THR A 591 20.40 124.82 53.44
C THR A 591 21.82 125.23 52.92
N PRO A 592 22.32 124.80 51.72
CA PRO A 592 21.88 123.77 50.76
C PRO A 592 22.99 122.77 50.27
N MET A 593 22.61 121.83 49.39
CA MET A 593 23.33 121.35 48.19
C MET A 593 24.76 120.71 48.24
N THR A 594 24.90 119.59 47.48
CA THR A 594 26.05 119.19 46.62
C THR A 594 27.38 118.77 47.30
N THR A 595 28.26 117.90 46.75
CA THR A 595 28.34 117.11 45.48
C THR A 595 29.35 115.95 45.60
N GLU A 596 29.52 115.17 44.51
CA GLU A 596 30.61 114.22 44.21
C GLU A 596 30.47 112.80 44.85
N THR A 597 30.81 111.68 44.19
CA THR A 597 31.37 111.47 42.83
C THR A 597 30.79 110.21 42.18
N ALA A 598 30.94 110.04 40.87
CA ALA A 598 30.48 108.85 40.14
C ALA A 598 31.33 107.60 40.41
N GLY A 599 30.69 106.42 40.38
CA GLY A 599 31.32 105.09 40.37
C GLY A 599 30.54 104.14 39.46
N THR A 600 31.23 103.45 38.55
CA THR A 600 30.62 102.63 37.49
C THR A 600 30.48 101.15 37.90
N MET A 601 29.55 100.43 37.29
CA MET A 601 29.42 98.96 37.39
C MET A 601 30.76 98.25 37.15
N MET A 602 31.01 97.13 37.84
CA MET A 602 30.86 95.79 37.23
C MET A 602 31.16 94.64 38.18
N SER A 603 30.45 93.51 37.95
CA SER A 603 30.80 92.12 38.27
C SER A 603 31.21 91.77 39.70
N MET A 604 30.38 90.94 40.35
CA MET A 604 30.88 89.86 41.21
C MET A 604 30.82 88.54 40.44
N SER A 605 31.71 87.62 40.79
CA SER A 605 31.78 86.27 40.22
C SER A 605 31.38 85.24 41.27
N PHE A 606 30.83 84.10 40.85
CA PHE A 606 30.98 82.86 41.59
C PHE A 606 31.64 81.79 40.71
N HIS A 607 32.23 80.78 41.36
CA HIS A 607 33.19 79.87 40.73
C HIS A 607 33.06 78.47 41.34
N MET A 608 32.69 77.48 40.54
CA MET A 608 32.97 76.05 40.76
C MET A 608 33.22 75.37 39.41
N THR A 609 33.91 74.23 39.41
CA THR A 609 34.76 73.82 38.28
C THR A 609 34.43 72.46 37.66
N THR A 610 34.58 72.44 36.33
CA THR A 610 34.76 71.36 35.33
C THR A 610 35.77 70.24 35.72
N PRO A 611 36.01 69.13 34.95
CA PRO A 611 35.69 68.87 33.51
C PRO A 611 35.15 67.43 33.23
N SER A 612 35.01 66.86 32.02
CA SER A 612 35.30 67.15 30.57
C SER A 612 34.29 66.32 29.72
N GLY A 613 33.88 66.61 28.46
CA GLY A 613 34.63 66.99 27.24
C GLY A 613 35.16 65.72 26.52
N TRP A 614 35.02 65.45 25.21
CA TRP A 614 34.97 66.28 23.97
C TRP A 614 34.16 65.55 22.84
N THR A 615 33.21 66.15 22.08
CA THR A 615 33.30 66.75 20.69
C THR A 615 33.71 65.79 19.52
N VAL A 616 33.25 65.84 18.24
CA VAL A 616 32.36 66.77 17.47
C VAL A 616 31.96 66.27 16.04
N THR A 617 30.75 66.62 15.56
CA THR A 617 30.25 66.92 14.16
C THR A 617 30.43 65.99 12.94
N GLY A 618 29.36 65.87 12.11
CA GLY A 618 29.43 65.67 10.64
C GLY A 618 28.17 64.99 10.03
N MET A 619 27.07 65.69 9.72
CA MET A 619 26.75 66.44 8.47
C MET A 619 26.34 65.61 7.22
N ALA A 620 25.01 65.42 7.08
CA ALA A 620 24.21 65.73 5.87
C ALA A 620 24.32 64.77 4.62
N PRO A 621 23.46 64.90 3.57
CA PRO A 621 22.61 63.77 3.14
C PRO A 621 22.53 63.56 1.60
N GLU A 622 21.38 63.08 1.10
CA GLU A 622 20.80 63.21 -0.27
C GLU A 622 20.83 62.04 -1.29
N THR A 623 19.62 61.74 -1.78
CA THR A 623 19.22 61.43 -3.19
C THR A 623 19.45 60.05 -3.85
N MET A 624 18.32 59.33 -4.00
CA MET A 624 17.61 59.03 -5.27
C MET A 624 18.29 58.28 -6.46
N ARG A 625 17.42 57.45 -7.09
CA ARG A 625 17.32 57.05 -8.52
C ARG A 625 18.09 55.81 -9.03
N THR A 626 17.25 54.82 -9.36
CA THR A 626 17.24 53.90 -10.52
C THR A 626 17.77 54.49 -11.85
N PRO A 627 18.07 53.71 -12.93
CA PRO A 627 17.46 52.40 -13.25
C PRO A 627 18.37 51.29 -13.86
N MET A 628 17.71 50.16 -14.15
CA MET A 628 17.97 49.10 -15.15
C MET A 628 19.10 49.34 -16.18
N THR A 629 19.86 48.29 -16.53
CA THR A 629 19.64 47.50 -17.78
C THR A 629 20.67 46.37 -18.04
N THR A 630 20.15 45.22 -18.50
CA THR A 630 20.72 44.26 -19.49
C THR A 630 22.03 43.46 -19.27
N GLU A 631 21.85 42.14 -19.40
CA GLU A 631 22.61 41.16 -20.23
C GLU A 631 23.89 40.45 -19.72
N THR A 632 23.71 39.13 -19.55
CA THR A 632 24.59 38.01 -19.96
C THR A 632 26.01 37.90 -19.37
N ALA A 633 26.27 36.82 -18.61
CA ALA A 633 26.87 35.58 -19.16
C ALA A 633 27.44 34.66 -18.06
N GLY A 634 27.08 33.38 -18.08
CA GLY A 634 27.88 32.32 -17.45
C GLY A 634 29.04 31.86 -18.37
N PRO A 635 29.72 30.72 -18.08
CA PRO A 635 29.60 29.86 -16.91
C PRO A 635 30.96 29.67 -16.16
N THR A 636 30.96 29.00 -14.99
CA THR A 636 31.90 27.88 -14.65
C THR A 636 31.62 27.26 -13.28
N ARG A 637 31.31 25.96 -13.24
CA ARG A 637 31.63 25.04 -12.12
C ARG A 637 33.17 24.85 -12.06
N PRO A 638 33.81 24.46 -10.92
CA PRO A 638 33.41 23.25 -10.19
C PRO A 638 33.54 23.24 -8.65
N SER A 639 32.87 22.25 -8.06
CA SER A 639 33.10 21.61 -6.75
C SER A 639 34.50 20.90 -6.72
N PRO A 640 34.92 20.16 -5.65
CA PRO A 640 34.25 19.86 -4.38
C PRO A 640 35.16 19.96 -3.11
N THR A 641 34.60 19.81 -1.91
CA THR A 641 35.09 18.84 -0.89
C THR A 641 34.09 18.69 0.27
N ALA A 642 34.03 17.50 0.87
CA ALA A 642 33.06 17.16 1.94
C ALA A 642 33.72 16.99 3.32
N ALA A 643 33.00 17.40 4.38
CA ALA A 643 33.12 16.96 5.79
C ALA A 643 32.15 17.75 6.71
N ALA A 644 31.66 17.27 7.86
CA ALA A 644 31.43 15.89 8.35
C ALA A 644 30.62 15.93 9.68
N THR A 645 29.65 15.03 9.85
CA THR A 645 29.09 14.47 11.13
C THR A 645 28.96 15.36 12.39
N GLY A 646 27.73 15.57 12.89
CA GLY A 646 27.46 16.38 14.10
C GLY A 646 26.28 15.97 15.01
N TRP A 647 25.94 14.68 15.15
CA TRP A 647 24.80 14.23 15.98
C TRP A 647 24.94 14.57 17.47
N THR A 648 23.94 15.24 18.06
CA THR A 648 23.88 15.60 19.48
C THR A 648 22.67 14.97 20.19
N ARG A 649 22.90 14.20 21.26
CA ARG A 649 21.83 13.59 22.07
C ARG A 649 21.38 14.49 23.22
N ILE A 650 20.08 14.77 23.31
CA ILE A 650 19.43 15.26 24.55
C ILE A 650 18.95 14.06 25.39
N ARG A 651 18.88 14.21 26.72
CA ARG A 651 18.32 13.21 27.65
C ARG A 651 17.22 13.84 28.50
N CYS A 652 16.05 13.21 28.55
CA CYS A 652 15.05 13.49 29.59
C CYS A 652 15.22 12.55 30.79
N ARG A 653 14.79 13.00 31.98
CA ARG A 653 14.69 12.21 33.21
C ARG A 653 13.20 12.07 33.59
N PRO A 654 12.74 10.91 34.07
CA PRO A 654 11.38 10.76 34.59
C PRO A 654 11.26 11.25 36.04
N THR A 655 10.05 11.59 36.45
CA THR A 655 9.71 12.01 37.83
C THR A 655 8.51 11.25 38.42
N SER A 656 8.61 10.96 39.72
CA SER A 656 7.49 10.85 40.66
C SER A 656 6.49 9.68 40.55
N THR A 657 6.91 8.55 41.11
CA THR A 657 6.14 7.57 41.89
C THR A 657 4.74 7.97 42.40
N VAL A 658 3.77 7.07 42.23
CA VAL A 658 2.65 6.83 43.17
C VAL A 658 2.65 5.34 43.55
N MET A 659 2.10 4.96 44.72
CA MET A 659 2.24 3.61 45.30
C MET A 659 0.90 3.02 45.77
N ALA A 660 0.89 1.68 45.90
CA ALA A 660 -0.20 0.83 46.43
C ALA A 660 -1.45 0.68 45.52
N SER A 661 -2.23 -0.41 45.61
CA SER A 661 -2.20 -1.51 46.58
C SER A 661 -2.31 -2.90 45.91
N ALA A 662 -1.80 -3.94 46.57
CA ALA A 662 -1.78 -5.31 46.06
C ALA A 662 -2.85 -6.19 46.73
N THR A 663 -3.40 -7.15 45.97
CA THR A 663 -4.15 -8.29 46.53
C THR A 663 -3.72 -9.59 45.84
N THR A 664 -3.20 -10.55 46.61
CA THR A 664 -2.71 -11.84 46.10
C THR A 664 -3.78 -12.91 46.04
N SER A 665 -3.81 -13.73 44.99
CA SER A 665 -4.11 -15.16 45.13
C SER A 665 -3.44 -16.00 44.05
N THR A 666 -3.17 -17.26 44.37
CA THR A 666 -2.31 -18.18 43.61
C THR A 666 -3.07 -19.01 42.57
N ARG A 667 -2.44 -19.30 41.43
CA ARG A 667 -2.29 -20.70 40.98
C ARG A 667 -1.10 -20.89 40.02
N THR A 668 -0.52 -22.09 40.03
CA THR A 668 0.60 -22.47 39.16
C THR A 668 0.15 -23.57 38.19
N THR A 669 0.32 -23.34 36.89
CA THR A 669 0.40 -24.38 35.86
C THR A 669 1.37 -23.91 34.78
N THR A 670 2.13 -24.83 34.17
CA THR A 670 3.06 -24.57 33.07
C THR A 670 2.44 -24.93 31.72
N VAL A 671 2.71 -24.13 30.69
CA VAL A 671 3.45 -24.51 29.46
C VAL A 671 3.63 -23.24 28.61
N THR A 672 4.65 -23.23 27.76
CA THR A 672 5.04 -22.15 26.84
C THR A 672 4.30 -22.22 25.52
N GLU A 673 3.88 -21.08 24.98
CA GLU A 673 3.81 -20.85 23.54
C GLU A 673 3.90 -19.34 23.24
N LEU A 674 4.41 -18.98 22.06
CA LEU A 674 4.46 -17.60 21.58
C LEU A 674 3.35 -17.40 20.55
N GLN A 675 2.60 -16.30 20.67
CA GLN A 675 2.08 -15.59 19.50
C GLN A 675 2.14 -14.08 19.76
N THR A 676 2.67 -13.34 18.79
CA THR A 676 2.73 -11.88 18.81
C THR A 676 1.50 -11.34 18.07
N ALA A 677 0.57 -10.72 18.79
CA ALA A 677 -0.61 -10.12 18.17
C ALA A 677 -0.24 -8.74 17.57
N MET A 678 -0.43 -8.58 16.25
CA MET A 678 -0.48 -7.25 15.63
C MET A 678 -1.72 -6.49 16.13
N MET A 679 -1.53 -5.24 16.56
CA MET A 679 -2.58 -4.44 17.17
C MET A 679 -2.92 -3.25 16.26
N ARG A 680 -3.92 -3.41 15.39
CA ARG A 680 -4.42 -2.30 14.55
C ARG A 680 -4.97 -1.18 15.45
N CYS A 681 -4.39 0.01 15.38
CA CYS A 681 -5.00 1.21 15.95
C CYS A 681 -6.21 1.64 15.11
N ARG A 682 -7.28 2.10 15.78
CA ARG A 682 -8.41 2.78 15.14
C ARG A 682 -8.78 3.98 16.00
N MET A 683 -8.91 5.16 15.38
CA MET A 683 -9.32 6.38 16.07
C MET A 683 -10.75 6.27 16.64
N ILE A 684 -11.05 7.09 17.65
CA ILE A 684 -12.39 7.24 18.22
C ILE A 684 -12.76 8.73 18.18
N ARG A 685 -13.80 9.08 17.41
CA ARG A 685 -14.57 10.32 17.55
C ARG A 685 -15.93 9.93 18.17
N ALA A 686 -16.44 10.68 19.16
CA ALA A 686 -17.47 10.17 20.07
C ALA A 686 -18.62 11.13 20.40
N SER A 687 -19.73 11.01 19.65
CA SER A 687 -21.07 11.51 20.01
C SER A 687 -22.12 11.01 19.00
N GLY A 688 -23.33 10.55 19.35
CA GLY A 688 -23.84 10.19 20.67
C GLY A 688 -25.35 10.40 20.86
N THR A 689 -26.19 9.39 20.56
CA THR A 689 -27.60 9.31 21.02
C THR A 689 -28.16 7.88 21.00
N THR A 690 -29.32 7.67 21.64
CA THR A 690 -29.84 6.34 22.07
C THR A 690 -30.99 5.76 21.21
N PRO A 691 -31.31 4.45 21.32
CA PRO A 691 -31.95 3.69 20.24
C PRO A 691 -33.45 3.38 20.41
N THR A 692 -34.07 2.92 19.33
CA THR A 692 -35.25 2.03 19.33
C THR A 692 -35.09 0.94 18.27
N ALA A 693 -35.50 -0.29 18.61
CA ALA A 693 -35.38 -1.47 17.74
C ALA A 693 -36.74 -1.98 17.25
N THR A 694 -36.75 -2.63 16.08
CA THR A 694 -37.70 -3.69 15.72
C THR A 694 -37.09 -4.63 14.67
N GLU A 695 -37.63 -5.83 14.54
CA GLU A 695 -37.05 -6.96 13.80
C GLU A 695 -37.51 -7.04 12.32
N SER A 696 -37.05 -8.08 11.63
CA SER A 696 -37.43 -8.56 10.28
C SER A 696 -38.95 -8.61 10.02
N GLU A 697 -39.45 -8.52 8.78
CA GLU A 697 -39.45 -9.64 7.81
C GLU A 697 -39.65 -9.23 6.33
N THR A 698 -39.57 -10.23 5.44
CA THR A 698 -39.43 -10.10 3.98
C THR A 698 -40.74 -10.11 3.18
N THR A 699 -40.86 -9.19 2.20
CA THR A 699 -41.55 -9.36 0.87
C THR A 699 -43.08 -9.63 0.85
N PRO A 700 -43.75 -9.63 -0.34
CA PRO A 700 -43.52 -8.88 -1.57
C PRO A 700 -44.76 -8.10 -2.07
N THR A 701 -44.57 -7.12 -2.96
CA THR A 701 -45.43 -6.94 -4.16
C THR A 701 -44.70 -6.13 -5.23
#